data_AF-A0A3M6T5E7-F1
#
_entry.id   AF-A0A3M6T5E7-F1
#
_cell.length_a   1.000
_cell.length_b   1.000
_cell.length_c   1.000
_cell.angle_alpha   90.00
_cell.angle_beta   90.00
_cell.angle_gamma   90.00
#
_symmetry.space_group_name_H-M   'P 1'
#
loop_
_entity.id
_entity.type
_entity.pdbx_description
1 polymer ?
#
loop_
_entity_poly.entity_id
_entity_poly.type
_entity_poly.pdbx_seq_one_letter_code
_entity_poly.pdbx_strand_id
1 'polypeptide(L)'
;MADDRSKRKEWLHCKNAKIPRTTAWRSKTVEKGNLGECSTFDSSTRMSIDPEESAQSSSRVFENDSMLTFLNETYLQSDQSSTQPPTSTTESGDSDPANLEVEVDEFSSFFVDPESNSVACSSEESSESDTESSDCSSDSEFDGEQDETRDTIEEPAKSNEDLGGDDIPLYNGASVSRLGALVLVMLFSLRHQLSGQALIDLVKVLHALLPVGHRFVASAFLLKKYFADLFCEPPPKKHSYCGNCLGRIQNGQTECLKEKCQKSKKKIEHFLELDLHMRLCQLYRDAEFVRLLGYRFDNGFLDDDDICDIFSGQEYRKLMQPGGILSQDNPLNISFSFNTDGVAPYKSSNKQNFWPIFLVINELPPRLRCSRRYMFLAGLWCSKKKPNMQTFCRPIIESISGLYRSGLTVVTPTGQQKVIKATLLLSSADLPAKSLMANMKQFNGEKGCSVCEDKGETVGVGGLHRIWPYTSDMVLRTHKSVVASIRKVVKTGKPVNGIKGASVFLLFKPFDLVKGFVIDWMHSVCLGVTKSMIHLWLNAENRGKEFFLGSRIALLNKRLLSIKVPDIITRCPRSLADRGTWKATEYRNWLLHYSVPVLKGVLPDYYFLHYTLLVTAIAILVSDRITPEQLKLAEELLDNFCKLLPELYGESSQTHNFHLLRHLTYFVKLFGPLWVYSCFGFEALNGFLTTMIHGTQHISNQVTKI
;
A
#
# COMPACT_ATOMS: atom_id res chain seq x y z
N MET A 1 6.65 -7.48 -59.69
CA MET A 1 7.67 -6.68 -60.41
C MET A 1 7.24 -5.23 -60.23
N ALA A 2 7.93 -4.44 -59.41
CA ALA A 2 9.11 -3.64 -59.77
C ALA A 2 8.73 -2.51 -60.77
N ASP A 3 9.10 -1.24 -60.60
CA ASP A 3 10.24 -0.72 -59.82
C ASP A 3 10.02 0.72 -59.25
N ASP A 4 10.98 1.17 -58.44
CA ASP A 4 11.07 2.41 -57.64
C ASP A 4 11.30 3.72 -58.45
N ARG A 5 10.85 4.88 -57.90
CA ARG A 5 11.71 6.06 -57.62
C ARG A 5 11.01 7.30 -57.05
N SER A 6 11.27 7.54 -55.76
CA SER A 6 11.55 8.83 -55.09
C SER A 6 10.97 10.17 -55.62
N LYS A 7 10.22 10.88 -54.76
CA LYS A 7 10.35 12.35 -54.58
C LYS A 7 10.31 12.73 -53.10
N ARG A 8 11.44 13.19 -52.54
CA ARG A 8 11.47 13.87 -51.23
C ARG A 8 10.74 15.20 -51.35
N LYS A 9 9.96 15.60 -50.34
CA LYS A 9 9.53 16.98 -50.16
C LYS A 9 10.49 17.68 -49.19
N GLU A 10 11.15 18.73 -49.68
CA GLU A 10 11.94 19.63 -48.84
C GLU A 10 11.02 20.55 -48.04
N TRP A 11 11.37 20.81 -46.78
CA TRP A 11 10.67 21.79 -45.96
C TRP A 11 11.24 23.18 -46.21
N LEU A 12 10.49 24.02 -46.94
CA LEU A 12 10.85 25.41 -47.20
C LEU A 12 10.84 26.22 -45.90
N HIS A 13 12.03 26.64 -45.48
CA HIS A 13 12.23 27.47 -44.29
C HIS A 13 11.69 28.89 -44.55
N CYS A 14 10.51 29.23 -44.02
CA CYS A 14 9.91 30.54 -44.20
C CYS A 14 10.71 31.60 -43.43
N LYS A 15 11.41 32.51 -44.14
CA LYS A 15 12.33 33.50 -43.55
C LYS A 15 11.66 34.61 -42.72
N ASN A 16 10.32 34.66 -42.66
CA ASN A 16 9.56 35.74 -42.00
C ASN A 16 8.70 35.27 -40.80
N ALA A 17 8.90 34.06 -40.27
CA ALA A 17 8.21 33.60 -39.06
C ALA A 17 8.72 34.35 -37.81
N LYS A 18 7.87 35.21 -37.21
CA LYS A 18 8.18 35.88 -35.93
C LYS A 18 8.09 34.90 -34.77
N ILE A 19 9.24 34.54 -34.20
CA ILE A 19 9.32 33.68 -33.00
C ILE A 19 8.96 34.49 -31.74
N PRO A 20 8.09 33.99 -30.84
CA PRO A 20 7.78 34.65 -29.56
C PRO A 20 8.99 34.82 -28.64
N ARG A 21 9.03 35.91 -27.87
CA ARG A 21 10.21 36.43 -27.16
C ARG A 21 10.66 35.67 -25.88
N THR A 22 10.16 34.47 -25.61
CA THR A 22 10.30 33.80 -24.29
C THR A 22 11.35 32.68 -24.19
N THR A 23 12.15 32.41 -25.22
CA THR A 23 13.24 31.39 -25.19
C THR A 23 14.64 32.00 -25.28
N ALA A 24 14.95 32.95 -24.39
CA ALA A 24 16.24 33.65 -24.32
C ALA A 24 17.13 33.19 -23.14
N TRP A 25 17.23 31.88 -22.88
CA TRP A 25 18.14 31.33 -21.84
C TRP A 25 18.71 29.94 -22.20
N ARG A 26 19.45 29.83 -23.31
CA ARG A 26 20.37 28.69 -23.57
C ARG A 26 21.40 28.93 -24.70
N SER A 27 22.15 30.04 -24.64
CA SER A 27 23.32 30.30 -25.51
C SER A 27 24.36 31.23 -24.85
N LYS A 28 25.02 30.78 -23.77
CA LYS A 28 26.20 31.46 -23.18
C LYS A 28 27.13 30.50 -22.41
N THR A 29 27.80 29.58 -23.11
CA THR A 29 29.07 28.94 -22.64
C THR A 29 29.77 28.13 -23.75
N VAL A 30 30.10 28.78 -24.88
CA VAL A 30 31.22 28.35 -25.76
C VAL A 30 31.93 29.62 -26.25
N GLU A 31 33.25 29.52 -26.49
CA GLU A 31 34.14 30.55 -27.06
C GLU A 31 34.63 31.71 -26.15
N LYS A 32 35.60 31.38 -25.29
CA LYS A 32 36.99 31.90 -25.31
C LYS A 32 37.87 30.78 -24.71
N GLY A 33 38.96 30.27 -25.28
CA GLY A 33 39.64 30.54 -26.55
C GLY A 33 41.17 30.50 -26.34
N ASN A 34 41.89 29.56 -26.99
CA ASN A 34 43.27 29.74 -27.51
C ASN A 34 43.89 28.47 -28.11
N LEU A 35 44.25 28.59 -29.40
CA LEU A 35 45.55 28.25 -30.03
C LEU A 35 46.25 26.90 -29.74
N GLY A 36 46.54 26.13 -30.81
CA GLY A 36 47.52 25.04 -30.80
C GLY A 36 47.40 24.06 -31.99
N GLU A 37 48.22 24.28 -33.01
CA GLU A 37 48.65 23.39 -34.12
C GLU A 37 48.69 21.87 -33.82
N CYS A 38 48.71 20.89 -34.74
CA CYS A 38 48.62 20.69 -36.20
C CYS A 38 49.05 19.21 -36.44
N SER A 39 48.97 18.69 -37.68
CA SER A 39 49.29 17.31 -38.13
C SER A 39 48.33 16.19 -37.64
N THR A 40 47.58 15.46 -38.47
CA THR A 40 47.90 14.63 -39.66
C THR A 40 48.85 13.47 -39.38
N PHE A 41 48.34 12.23 -39.35
CA PHE A 41 48.66 11.27 -40.41
C PHE A 41 47.61 10.15 -40.49
N ASP A 42 47.45 9.62 -41.70
CA ASP A 42 46.54 8.52 -42.07
C ASP A 42 47.32 7.19 -42.14
N SER A 43 46.67 6.06 -41.85
CA SER A 43 46.85 4.79 -42.58
C SER A 43 46.18 3.61 -41.87
N SER A 44 45.33 2.96 -42.64
CA SER A 44 44.80 1.61 -42.47
C SER A 44 45.86 0.53 -42.29
N THR A 45 45.52 -0.53 -41.55
CA THR A 45 45.76 -1.91 -42.01
C THR A 45 44.65 -2.82 -41.46
N ARG A 46 44.15 -3.70 -42.32
CA ARG A 46 43.09 -4.68 -42.06
C ARG A 46 43.70 -6.04 -42.38
N MET A 47 43.64 -7.04 -41.49
CA MET A 47 43.73 -8.45 -41.93
C MET A 47 43.13 -9.41 -40.90
N SER A 48 42.38 -10.37 -41.46
CA SER A 48 41.43 -11.28 -40.83
C SER A 48 42.02 -12.69 -40.63
N ILE A 49 41.26 -13.56 -39.92
CA ILE A 49 41.17 -15.04 -40.13
C ILE A 49 42.39 -15.84 -39.56
N ASP A 50 42.31 -17.03 -38.92
CA ASP A 50 41.39 -18.20 -38.99
C ASP A 50 41.05 -18.83 -37.60
N PRO A 51 40.19 -19.89 -37.50
CA PRO A 51 39.71 -20.54 -36.27
C PRO A 51 40.22 -22.00 -36.02
N GLU A 52 39.50 -22.72 -35.14
CA GLU A 52 39.53 -24.17 -34.81
C GLU A 52 40.63 -24.73 -33.87
N GLU A 53 40.19 -25.32 -32.76
CA GLU A 53 40.38 -26.77 -32.53
C GLU A 53 39.34 -27.33 -31.53
N SER A 54 39.03 -28.62 -31.61
CA SER A 54 38.05 -29.31 -30.74
C SER A 54 38.54 -30.70 -30.36
N ALA A 55 38.43 -31.10 -29.08
CA ALA A 55 38.34 -32.52 -28.68
C ALA A 55 38.15 -32.76 -27.15
N GLN A 56 37.24 -33.70 -26.84
CA GLN A 56 37.35 -34.76 -25.83
C GLN A 56 37.38 -34.47 -24.30
N SER A 57 36.23 -34.75 -23.68
CA SER A 57 36.05 -35.86 -22.71
C SER A 57 37.04 -36.02 -21.52
N SER A 58 36.52 -35.80 -20.30
CA SER A 58 36.49 -36.90 -19.33
C SER A 58 35.33 -36.77 -18.33
N SER A 59 34.58 -37.85 -18.16
CA SER A 59 33.58 -38.03 -17.11
C SER A 59 34.26 -38.47 -15.80
N ARG A 60 33.94 -37.81 -14.69
CA ARG A 60 34.11 -38.40 -13.35
C ARG A 60 32.90 -38.10 -12.48
N VAL A 61 32.11 -39.16 -12.27
CA VAL A 61 31.13 -39.26 -11.19
C VAL A 61 31.86 -39.21 -9.86
N PHE A 62 31.36 -38.42 -8.93
CA PHE A 62 31.55 -38.63 -7.49
C PHE A 62 30.24 -38.31 -6.78
N GLU A 63 29.47 -39.37 -6.54
CA GLU A 63 28.45 -39.38 -5.51
C GLU A 63 29.13 -39.22 -4.14
N ASN A 64 28.49 -38.48 -3.23
CA ASN A 64 28.65 -38.72 -1.81
C ASN A 64 27.45 -38.12 -1.06
N ASP A 65 26.39 -38.94 -0.99
CA ASP A 65 25.26 -38.72 -0.09
C ASP A 65 25.71 -39.00 1.34
N SER A 66 25.76 -37.97 2.21
CA SER A 66 26.02 -38.13 3.65
C SER A 66 25.70 -36.87 4.46
N MET A 67 24.42 -36.49 4.56
CA MET A 67 23.92 -35.66 5.69
C MET A 67 22.38 -35.60 5.81
N LEU A 68 21.69 -36.75 5.67
CA LEU A 68 20.22 -36.83 5.79
C LEU A 68 19.72 -37.88 6.80
N THR A 69 20.59 -38.32 7.72
CA THR A 69 20.34 -39.43 8.67
C THR A 69 20.61 -39.03 10.13
N PHE A 70 20.06 -37.90 10.59
CA PHE A 70 20.19 -37.49 12.01
C PHE A 70 19.00 -36.75 12.64
N LEU A 71 17.80 -36.81 12.04
CA LEU A 71 16.59 -36.17 12.57
C LEU A 71 15.33 -37.05 12.54
N ASN A 72 15.48 -38.38 12.51
CA ASN A 72 14.32 -39.28 12.50
C ASN A 72 14.58 -40.61 13.21
N GLU A 73 15.00 -40.57 14.47
CA GLU A 73 15.01 -41.77 15.32
C GLU A 73 14.91 -41.45 16.83
N THR A 74 13.70 -41.22 17.33
CA THR A 74 13.26 -41.63 18.68
C THR A 74 11.76 -41.36 18.86
N TYR A 75 11.07 -42.29 19.52
CA TYR A 75 9.61 -42.38 19.80
C TYR A 75 8.76 -43.21 18.85
N LEU A 76 8.86 -44.54 18.99
CA LEU A 76 7.73 -45.45 18.79
C LEU A 76 7.94 -46.81 19.49
N GLN A 77 7.12 -47.09 20.51
CA GLN A 77 6.71 -48.39 21.11
C GLN A 77 5.97 -48.04 22.41
N SER A 78 4.81 -48.60 22.78
CA SER A 78 3.94 -49.65 22.22
C SER A 78 2.46 -49.12 22.21
N ASP A 79 1.39 -49.78 21.74
CA ASP A 79 1.08 -51.22 21.62
C ASP A 79 0.10 -51.54 20.47
N GLN A 80 -0.07 -52.84 20.19
CA GLN A 80 -0.84 -53.39 19.06
C GLN A 80 -2.32 -53.68 19.38
N SER A 81 -3.20 -53.59 18.38
CA SER A 81 -4.14 -54.69 18.07
C SER A 81 -4.74 -54.61 16.66
N SER A 82 -5.04 -55.77 16.10
CA SER A 82 -5.62 -56.05 14.76
C SER A 82 -7.10 -55.63 14.69
N THR A 83 -7.72 -55.38 13.53
CA THR A 83 -8.07 -56.38 12.49
C THR A 83 -8.40 -55.78 11.10
N GLN A 84 -8.46 -56.66 10.08
CA GLN A 84 -8.68 -56.36 8.66
C GLN A 84 -10.16 -56.13 8.24
N PRO A 85 -10.43 -55.63 7.01
CA PRO A 85 -11.75 -55.15 6.55
C PRO A 85 -12.54 -56.19 5.74
N PRO A 86 -13.75 -55.83 5.26
CA PRO A 86 -14.32 -56.41 4.04
C PRO A 86 -14.67 -55.38 2.94
N THR A 87 -14.69 -55.90 1.72
CA THR A 87 -14.95 -55.25 0.41
C THR A 87 -16.42 -55.29 -0.02
N SER A 88 -16.71 -54.72 -1.22
CA SER A 88 -17.88 -54.96 -2.10
C SER A 88 -19.18 -54.19 -1.75
N THR A 89 -20.04 -53.75 -2.69
CA THR A 89 -20.00 -53.70 -4.19
C THR A 89 -21.06 -52.71 -4.73
N THR A 90 -20.81 -52.16 -5.93
CA THR A 90 -21.75 -51.68 -6.99
C THR A 90 -23.21 -51.31 -6.68
N GLU A 91 -23.67 -50.15 -7.18
CA GLU A 91 -24.58 -50.10 -8.34
C GLU A 91 -24.62 -48.71 -9.02
N SER A 92 -25.14 -48.66 -10.25
CA SER A 92 -24.99 -47.59 -11.24
C SER A 92 -26.29 -46.83 -11.56
N GLY A 93 -26.20 -45.58 -12.03
CA GLY A 93 -27.33 -44.86 -12.62
C GLY A 93 -26.94 -43.49 -13.19
N ASP A 94 -26.79 -43.40 -14.52
CA ASP A 94 -26.43 -42.17 -15.24
C ASP A 94 -27.53 -41.09 -15.21
N SER A 95 -27.12 -39.82 -15.18
CA SER A 95 -27.74 -38.77 -16.00
C SER A 95 -26.84 -37.53 -16.10
N ASP A 96 -26.13 -37.42 -17.23
CA ASP A 96 -25.52 -36.18 -17.73
C ASP A 96 -26.58 -35.07 -17.88
N PRO A 97 -26.22 -33.78 -17.72
CA PRO A 97 -25.80 -33.06 -18.92
C PRO A 97 -24.70 -32.00 -18.76
N ALA A 98 -23.80 -32.02 -19.75
CA ALA A 98 -23.23 -30.86 -20.43
C ALA A 98 -22.41 -29.84 -19.58
N ASN A 99 -21.11 -30.08 -19.51
CA ASN A 99 -20.13 -29.01 -19.32
C ASN A 99 -20.22 -28.01 -20.49
N LEU A 100 -20.53 -26.74 -20.20
CA LEU A 100 -20.03 -25.64 -21.03
C LEU A 100 -18.66 -25.24 -20.50
N GLU A 101 -17.62 -25.61 -21.23
CA GLU A 101 -16.30 -25.01 -21.08
C GLU A 101 -16.40 -23.53 -21.48
N VAL A 102 -16.18 -22.62 -20.54
CA VAL A 102 -16.06 -21.19 -20.84
C VAL A 102 -14.58 -20.89 -21.03
N GLU A 103 -14.16 -20.80 -22.29
CA GLU A 103 -12.89 -20.18 -22.66
C GLU A 103 -12.89 -18.72 -22.15
N VAL A 104 -12.11 -18.44 -21.10
CA VAL A 104 -11.82 -17.08 -20.63
C VAL A 104 -10.37 -16.76 -20.93
N ASP A 105 -10.08 -16.62 -22.23
CA ASP A 105 -8.81 -16.06 -22.66
C ASP A 105 -8.88 -14.52 -22.79
N GLU A 106 -7.73 -13.87 -22.68
CA GLU A 106 -7.52 -12.43 -22.92
C GLU A 106 -8.14 -11.40 -21.94
N PHE A 107 -7.79 -11.47 -20.64
CA PHE A 107 -7.80 -10.27 -19.76
C PHE A 107 -6.60 -10.15 -18.79
N SER A 108 -5.54 -10.94 -18.99
CA SER A 108 -4.38 -11.03 -18.08
C SER A 108 -3.37 -9.87 -18.16
N SER A 109 -3.52 -8.94 -19.11
CA SER A 109 -2.50 -7.94 -19.47
C SER A 109 -2.59 -6.58 -18.74
N PHE A 110 -3.40 -6.44 -17.69
CA PHE A 110 -3.69 -5.14 -17.05
C PHE A 110 -2.79 -4.72 -15.87
N PHE A 111 -1.76 -5.49 -15.53
CA PHE A 111 -0.73 -5.09 -14.55
C PHE A 111 0.52 -4.51 -15.22
N VAL A 112 0.37 -3.32 -15.83
CA VAL A 112 1.50 -2.49 -16.22
C VAL A 112 1.85 -1.55 -15.08
N ASP A 113 2.91 -1.89 -14.34
CA ASP A 113 3.51 -1.10 -13.26
C ASP A 113 4.22 0.13 -13.88
N PRO A 114 3.79 1.39 -13.65
CA PRO A 114 4.44 2.57 -14.24
C PRO A 114 5.68 2.96 -13.43
N GLU A 115 6.77 2.19 -13.56
CA GLU A 115 8.04 2.55 -12.93
C GLU A 115 8.87 3.54 -13.77
N SER A 116 8.91 4.80 -13.33
CA SER A 116 10.19 5.53 -13.29
C SER A 116 10.17 6.61 -12.20
N ASN A 117 11.30 6.77 -11.51
CA ASN A 117 11.61 7.84 -10.55
C ASN A 117 10.79 7.98 -9.25
N SER A 118 10.86 6.97 -8.38
CA SER A 118 10.63 7.16 -6.93
C SER A 118 11.77 6.58 -6.07
N VAL A 119 12.89 7.34 -5.98
CA VAL A 119 14.01 7.03 -5.05
C VAL A 119 13.49 6.90 -3.61
N ALA A 120 13.95 5.90 -2.86
CA ALA A 120 13.53 5.64 -1.49
C ALA A 120 13.79 6.83 -0.55
N CYS A 121 12.92 7.02 0.46
CA CYS A 121 13.11 8.01 1.51
C CYS A 121 13.97 7.40 2.62
N SER A 122 15.23 7.83 2.74
CA SER A 122 16.05 7.53 3.92
C SER A 122 15.56 8.36 5.11
N SER A 123 15.15 7.68 6.17
CA SER A 123 14.93 8.30 7.48
C SER A 123 16.26 8.41 8.22
N GLU A 124 17.01 9.48 7.94
CA GLU A 124 18.15 9.85 8.78
C GLU A 124 17.66 10.53 10.06
N GLU A 125 18.32 10.21 11.17
CA GLU A 125 18.00 10.74 12.50
C GLU A 125 18.61 12.14 12.65
N SER A 126 17.78 13.12 13.05
CA SER A 126 18.28 14.40 13.55
C SER A 126 17.44 14.85 14.74
N SER A 127 18.04 14.79 15.93
CA SER A 127 17.51 15.38 17.16
C SER A 127 17.58 16.91 17.09
N GLU A 128 16.47 17.59 17.30
CA GLU A 128 16.46 19.04 17.54
C GLU A 128 15.70 19.37 18.81
N SER A 129 16.37 20.16 19.66
CA SER A 129 15.89 20.71 20.93
C SER A 129 15.35 22.12 20.72
N ASP A 130 14.24 22.47 21.37
CA ASP A 130 13.67 23.81 21.33
C ASP A 130 14.59 24.86 22.00
N THR A 131 15.01 25.88 21.24
CA THR A 131 15.40 27.20 21.79
C THR A 131 14.94 28.31 20.86
N GLU A 132 14.23 29.29 21.41
CA GLU A 132 13.69 30.45 20.70
C GLU A 132 14.75 31.57 20.54
N SER A 133 14.75 32.24 19.39
CA SER A 133 15.29 33.61 19.24
C SER A 133 14.59 34.35 18.09
N SER A 134 14.57 35.68 18.16
CA SER A 134 13.66 36.57 17.44
C SER A 134 14.26 37.28 16.21
N ASP A 135 13.38 37.96 15.46
CA ASP A 135 13.66 39.03 14.48
C ASP A 135 14.38 38.60 13.18
N CYS A 136 14.14 39.14 11.97
CA CYS A 136 13.07 39.95 11.37
C CYS A 136 13.01 39.59 9.85
N SER A 137 12.21 40.15 8.94
CA SER A 137 11.32 41.34 8.94
C SER A 137 10.15 41.14 7.96
N SER A 138 9.59 42.23 7.42
CA SER A 138 8.58 42.30 6.34
C SER A 138 9.21 42.30 4.94
N ASP A 139 8.50 41.74 3.95
CA ASP A 139 8.12 42.53 2.77
C ASP A 139 6.78 42.02 2.19
N SER A 140 5.94 42.97 1.82
CA SER A 140 4.55 42.79 1.37
C SER A 140 4.41 42.99 -0.15
N GLU A 141 3.20 42.75 -0.65
CA GLU A 141 2.69 43.08 -2.00
C GLU A 141 2.89 42.03 -3.11
N PHE A 142 1.81 41.31 -3.41
CA PHE A 142 1.05 41.61 -4.64
C PHE A 142 -0.41 41.16 -4.45
N ASP A 143 -1.35 42.00 -4.86
CA ASP A 143 -2.79 41.81 -4.62
C ASP A 143 -3.45 40.89 -5.65
N GLY A 144 -4.71 40.51 -5.39
CA GLY A 144 -5.48 39.67 -6.30
C GLY A 144 -6.04 40.44 -7.49
N GLU A 145 -5.82 39.93 -8.71
CA GLU A 145 -6.51 40.41 -9.90
C GLU A 145 -7.95 39.88 -9.92
N GLN A 146 -8.89 40.77 -9.56
CA GLN A 146 -10.22 40.78 -10.18
C GLN A 146 -10.07 41.47 -11.53
N ASP A 147 -10.38 40.78 -12.62
CA ASP A 147 -10.43 41.38 -13.96
C ASP A 147 -11.90 41.61 -14.36
N GLU A 148 -12.39 42.83 -14.10
CA GLU A 148 -13.61 43.36 -14.71
C GLU A 148 -13.25 44.09 -16.03
N THR A 149 -12.99 43.34 -17.10
CA THR A 149 -12.99 43.89 -18.46
C THR A 149 -14.35 43.64 -19.13
N ARG A 150 -15.15 44.71 -19.16
CA ARG A 150 -16.50 44.74 -19.74
C ARG A 150 -16.46 44.84 -21.26
N ASP A 151 -16.08 43.76 -21.93
CA ASP A 151 -16.30 43.60 -23.37
C ASP A 151 -17.63 42.89 -23.65
N THR A 152 -18.44 43.48 -24.53
CA THR A 152 -19.78 42.99 -24.91
C THR A 152 -19.67 41.76 -25.82
N ILE A 153 -19.54 40.59 -25.22
CA ILE A 153 -19.79 39.31 -25.87
C ILE A 153 -21.26 38.97 -25.67
N GLU A 154 -22.01 38.85 -26.78
CA GLU A 154 -23.41 38.40 -26.75
C GLU A 154 -23.50 37.03 -26.06
N GLU A 155 -24.44 36.84 -25.13
CA GLU A 155 -24.69 35.52 -24.55
C GLU A 155 -25.09 34.54 -25.67
N PRO A 156 -24.33 33.47 -25.95
CA PRO A 156 -24.88 32.36 -26.71
C PRO A 156 -25.99 31.76 -25.85
N ALA A 157 -27.20 31.71 -26.42
CA ALA A 157 -28.41 31.34 -25.69
C ALA A 157 -28.26 30.04 -24.91
N LYS A 158 -28.96 29.95 -23.77
CA LYS A 158 -29.13 28.72 -22.99
C LYS A 158 -29.76 27.60 -23.83
N SER A 159 -28.96 26.88 -24.60
CA SER A 159 -29.28 25.53 -25.01
C SER A 159 -29.12 24.63 -23.79
N ASN A 160 -30.25 24.11 -23.31
CA ASN A 160 -30.22 22.84 -22.58
C ASN A 160 -29.75 21.79 -23.59
N GLU A 161 -28.44 21.54 -23.68
CA GLU A 161 -27.94 20.38 -24.41
C GLU A 161 -28.45 19.13 -23.71
N ASP A 162 -29.38 18.47 -24.38
CA ASP A 162 -30.05 17.27 -23.94
C ASP A 162 -29.04 16.17 -23.57
N LEU A 163 -29.27 15.54 -22.41
CA LEU A 163 -28.51 14.39 -21.96
C LEU A 163 -28.92 13.11 -22.72
N GLY A 164 -30.04 13.14 -23.48
CA GLY A 164 -30.43 12.07 -24.38
C GLY A 164 -29.55 11.99 -25.64
N GLY A 165 -28.45 11.22 -25.60
CA GLY A 165 -27.69 10.97 -26.84
C GLY A 165 -26.41 10.15 -26.77
N ASP A 166 -26.25 9.26 -25.79
CA ASP A 166 -25.00 8.53 -25.56
C ASP A 166 -24.65 7.54 -26.69
N ASP A 167 -25.65 6.81 -27.20
CA ASP A 167 -25.50 5.83 -28.29
C ASP A 167 -25.48 6.46 -29.70
N ILE A 168 -25.68 7.77 -29.81
CA ILE A 168 -25.73 8.46 -31.10
C ILE A 168 -24.30 8.63 -31.64
N PRO A 169 -24.02 8.42 -32.96
CA PRO A 169 -22.71 8.66 -33.55
C PRO A 169 -22.13 10.03 -33.21
N LEU A 170 -20.81 10.08 -32.96
CA LEU A 170 -20.10 11.30 -32.55
C LEU A 170 -20.29 12.46 -33.55
N TYR A 171 -20.37 12.15 -34.83
CA TYR A 171 -20.76 13.02 -35.93
C TYR A 171 -21.39 12.14 -37.03
N ASN A 172 -21.98 12.74 -38.06
CA ASN A 172 -22.61 11.96 -39.14
C ASN A 172 -21.58 11.08 -39.86
N GLY A 173 -21.82 9.77 -39.93
CA GLY A 173 -20.88 8.79 -40.48
C GLY A 173 -19.74 8.35 -39.55
N ALA A 174 -19.71 8.79 -38.28
CA ALA A 174 -18.74 8.29 -37.31
C ALA A 174 -19.01 6.82 -36.94
N SER A 175 -17.95 6.01 -36.86
CA SER A 175 -18.00 4.62 -36.39
C SER A 175 -18.09 4.46 -34.87
N VAL A 176 -18.01 5.57 -34.12
CA VAL A 176 -17.99 5.61 -32.65
C VAL A 176 -19.11 6.51 -32.15
N SER A 177 -19.82 6.08 -31.11
CA SER A 177 -20.86 6.87 -30.44
C SER A 177 -20.28 8.04 -29.62
N ARG A 178 -21.14 8.96 -29.18
CA ARG A 178 -20.78 10.04 -28.26
C ARG A 178 -20.12 9.49 -27.00
N LEU A 179 -20.77 8.55 -26.31
CA LEU A 179 -20.24 7.92 -25.10
C LEU A 179 -18.92 7.19 -25.39
N GLY A 180 -18.85 6.41 -26.47
CA GLY A 180 -17.63 5.68 -26.85
C GLY A 180 -16.42 6.60 -27.03
N ALA A 181 -16.60 7.76 -27.66
CA ALA A 181 -15.54 8.74 -27.84
C ALA A 181 -15.10 9.39 -26.51
N LEU A 182 -16.05 9.74 -25.64
CA LEU A 182 -15.76 10.32 -24.32
C LEU A 182 -14.99 9.31 -23.44
N VAL A 183 -15.40 8.04 -23.46
CA VAL A 183 -14.73 6.93 -22.77
C VAL A 183 -13.31 6.73 -23.30
N LEU A 184 -13.12 6.68 -24.63
CA LEU A 184 -11.79 6.51 -25.22
C LEU A 184 -10.81 7.63 -24.82
N VAL A 185 -11.25 8.89 -24.84
CA VAL A 185 -10.40 10.04 -24.45
C VAL A 185 -10.10 10.03 -22.95
N MET A 186 -11.05 9.65 -22.10
CA MET A 186 -10.81 9.51 -20.67
C MET A 186 -9.86 8.33 -20.37
N LEU A 187 -10.06 7.17 -20.99
CA LEU A 187 -9.17 6.02 -20.88
C LEU A 187 -7.75 6.33 -21.36
N PHE A 188 -7.59 7.04 -22.49
CA PHE A 188 -6.29 7.51 -22.97
C PHE A 188 -5.62 8.43 -21.93
N SER A 189 -6.39 9.37 -21.39
CA SER A 189 -5.91 10.33 -20.38
C SER A 189 -5.43 9.64 -19.10
N LEU A 190 -6.15 8.61 -18.65
CA LEU A 190 -5.78 7.81 -17.48
C LEU A 190 -4.58 6.89 -17.76
N ARG A 191 -4.58 6.22 -18.92
CA ARG A 191 -3.49 5.30 -19.34
C ARG A 191 -2.15 6.02 -19.48
N HIS A 192 -2.16 7.25 -19.98
CA HIS A 192 -0.96 8.05 -20.20
C HIS A 192 -0.71 9.11 -19.11
N GLN A 193 -1.47 9.06 -18.00
CA GLN A 193 -1.31 9.96 -16.84
C GLN A 193 -1.25 11.44 -17.25
N LEU A 194 -2.15 11.85 -18.15
CA LEU A 194 -2.16 13.21 -18.67
C LEU A 194 -2.48 14.21 -17.55
N SER A 195 -1.65 15.24 -17.45
CA SER A 195 -1.92 16.37 -16.56
C SER A 195 -3.25 17.05 -16.92
N GLY A 196 -3.87 17.74 -15.97
CA GLY A 196 -5.11 18.48 -16.23
C GLY A 196 -4.99 19.47 -17.39
N GLN A 197 -3.81 20.07 -17.58
CA GLN A 197 -3.53 20.94 -18.72
C GLN A 197 -3.43 20.16 -20.03
N ALA A 198 -2.72 19.02 -20.04
CA ALA A 198 -2.62 18.16 -21.23
C ALA A 198 -3.99 17.62 -21.67
N LEU A 199 -4.90 17.31 -20.72
CA LEU A 199 -6.29 16.97 -21.03
C LEU A 199 -7.08 18.16 -21.61
N ILE A 200 -6.92 19.37 -21.05
CA ILE A 200 -7.54 20.59 -21.60
C ILE A 200 -7.10 20.81 -23.05
N ASP A 201 -5.81 20.68 -23.32
CA ASP A 201 -5.25 20.91 -24.65
C ASP A 201 -5.58 19.76 -25.63
N LEU A 202 -5.65 18.50 -25.15
CA LEU A 202 -6.17 17.37 -25.93
C LEU A 202 -7.63 17.60 -26.35
N VAL A 203 -8.51 18.05 -25.44
CA VAL A 203 -9.90 18.34 -25.78
C VAL A 203 -10.00 19.48 -26.80
N LYS A 204 -9.19 20.55 -26.67
CA LYS A 204 -9.13 21.62 -27.69
C LYS A 204 -8.67 21.09 -29.06
N VAL A 205 -7.65 20.24 -29.09
CA VAL A 205 -7.14 19.63 -30.33
C VAL A 205 -8.22 18.76 -30.98
N LEU A 206 -8.90 17.92 -30.21
CA LEU A 206 -10.01 17.10 -30.72
C LEU A 206 -11.16 17.97 -31.26
N HIS A 207 -11.56 19.00 -30.52
CA HIS A 207 -12.62 19.93 -30.93
C HIS A 207 -12.25 20.71 -32.21
N ALA A 208 -10.97 21.00 -32.43
CA ALA A 208 -10.49 21.67 -33.64
C ALA A 208 -10.29 20.73 -34.85
N LEU A 209 -10.10 19.43 -34.62
CA LEU A 209 -9.89 18.42 -35.67
C LEU A 209 -11.18 17.69 -36.10
N LEU A 210 -12.19 17.65 -35.24
CA LEU A 210 -13.47 17.00 -35.54
C LEU A 210 -14.33 17.84 -36.50
N PRO A 211 -15.20 17.21 -37.31
CA PRO A 211 -16.08 17.94 -38.23
C PRO A 211 -17.05 18.89 -37.52
N VAL A 212 -17.44 19.97 -38.22
CA VAL A 212 -18.49 20.90 -37.75
C VAL A 212 -19.77 20.13 -37.44
N GLY A 213 -20.36 20.38 -36.27
CA GLY A 213 -21.56 19.66 -35.79
C GLY A 213 -21.28 18.35 -35.07
N HIS A 214 -20.04 18.08 -34.66
CA HIS A 214 -19.71 16.96 -33.77
C HIS A 214 -20.37 17.09 -32.39
N ARG A 215 -20.52 15.97 -31.69
CA ARG A 215 -21.15 15.85 -30.35
C ARG A 215 -20.14 15.68 -29.21
N PHE A 216 -18.84 15.83 -29.49
CA PHE A 216 -17.79 15.80 -28.46
C PHE A 216 -17.89 17.03 -27.55
N VAL A 217 -17.52 16.87 -26.27
CA VAL A 217 -17.58 17.93 -25.27
C VAL A 217 -16.65 19.12 -25.60
N ALA A 218 -17.13 20.34 -25.32
CA ALA A 218 -16.38 21.57 -25.60
C ALA A 218 -15.22 21.85 -24.62
N SER A 219 -15.13 21.14 -23.49
CA SER A 219 -14.04 21.34 -22.53
C SER A 219 -13.77 20.10 -21.67
N ALA A 220 -12.55 20.03 -21.12
CA ALA A 220 -12.19 19.02 -20.12
C ALA A 220 -13.02 19.11 -18.82
N PHE A 221 -13.58 20.29 -18.51
CA PHE A 221 -14.54 20.43 -17.41
C PHE A 221 -15.84 19.69 -17.72
N LEU A 222 -16.40 19.87 -18.92
CA LEU A 222 -17.60 19.16 -19.35
C LEU A 222 -17.35 17.65 -19.49
N LEU A 223 -16.17 17.21 -19.93
CA LEU A 223 -15.79 15.79 -19.92
C LEU A 223 -15.88 15.19 -18.52
N LYS A 224 -15.26 15.84 -17.53
CA LYS A 224 -15.26 15.37 -16.14
C LYS A 224 -16.64 15.45 -15.50
N LYS A 225 -17.41 16.51 -15.80
CA LYS A 225 -18.79 16.66 -15.33
C LYS A 225 -19.67 15.52 -15.88
N TYR A 226 -19.55 15.21 -17.17
CA TYR A 226 -20.30 14.11 -17.80
C TYR A 226 -20.08 12.78 -17.07
N PHE A 227 -18.83 12.42 -16.73
CA PHE A 227 -18.58 11.18 -15.96
C PHE A 227 -19.10 11.25 -14.52
N ALA A 228 -18.98 12.39 -13.83
CA ALA A 228 -19.54 12.56 -12.49
C ALA A 228 -21.08 12.43 -12.48
N ASP A 229 -21.75 13.01 -13.48
CA ASP A 229 -23.19 12.92 -13.69
C ASP A 229 -23.60 11.47 -14.06
N LEU A 230 -22.85 10.81 -14.96
CA LEU A 230 -23.09 9.42 -15.42
C LEU A 230 -22.98 8.38 -14.29
N PHE A 231 -22.01 8.52 -13.39
CA PHE A 231 -21.84 7.62 -12.24
C PHE A 231 -22.64 8.04 -11.00
N CYS A 232 -23.37 9.17 -11.09
CA CYS A 232 -24.08 9.81 -9.98
C CYS A 232 -23.20 10.03 -8.73
N GLU A 233 -21.93 10.39 -8.90
CA GLU A 233 -20.99 10.53 -7.79
C GLU A 233 -21.09 11.93 -7.15
N PRO A 234 -21.47 12.03 -5.85
CA PRO A 234 -21.56 13.32 -5.19
C PRO A 234 -20.15 13.91 -4.98
N PRO A 235 -19.99 15.24 -5.03
CA PRO A 235 -18.70 15.87 -4.78
C PRO A 235 -18.21 15.57 -3.35
N PRO A 236 -16.91 15.31 -3.13
CA PRO A 236 -16.39 14.99 -1.81
C PRO A 236 -16.74 16.04 -0.75
N LYS A 237 -17.22 15.55 0.39
CA LYS A 237 -17.68 16.37 1.51
C LYS A 237 -16.49 16.98 2.23
N LYS A 238 -16.50 18.31 2.34
CA LYS A 238 -15.41 19.08 3.00
C LYS A 238 -15.65 19.15 4.50
N HIS A 239 -14.63 18.78 5.27
CA HIS A 239 -14.62 18.93 6.73
C HIS A 239 -13.64 20.02 7.15
N SER A 240 -14.15 21.02 7.85
CA SER A 240 -13.38 22.17 8.33
C SER A 240 -12.62 21.86 9.62
N TYR A 241 -11.37 22.34 9.72
CA TYR A 241 -10.56 22.26 10.94
C TYR A 241 -9.68 23.51 11.12
N CYS A 242 -9.24 23.75 12.35
CA CYS A 242 -8.35 24.87 12.68
C CYS A 242 -6.91 24.57 12.23
N GLY A 243 -6.33 25.37 11.33
CA GLY A 243 -4.92 25.22 10.92
C GLY A 243 -3.89 25.39 12.04
N ASN A 244 -4.29 25.92 13.21
CA ASN A 244 -3.44 25.94 14.40
C ASN A 244 -3.52 24.61 15.19
N CYS A 245 -4.63 24.36 15.90
CA CYS A 245 -4.76 23.25 16.84
C CYS A 245 -5.28 21.93 16.24
N LEU A 246 -5.58 21.90 14.93
CA LEU A 246 -6.11 20.75 14.19
C LEU A 246 -7.44 20.18 14.73
N GLY A 247 -8.15 20.94 15.56
CA GLY A 247 -9.49 20.59 16.03
C GLY A 247 -10.55 20.82 14.95
N ARG A 248 -11.53 19.92 14.86
CA ARG A 248 -12.73 20.06 14.02
C ARG A 248 -13.44 21.39 14.28
N ILE A 249 -13.83 22.06 13.22
CA ILE A 249 -14.75 23.20 13.22
C ILE A 249 -16.14 22.66 12.83
N GLN A 250 -17.19 23.05 13.56
CA GLN A 250 -18.55 22.60 13.27
C GLN A 250 -19.17 23.44 12.14
N ASN A 251 -20.19 22.90 11.47
CA ASN A 251 -20.90 23.62 10.41
C ASN A 251 -21.49 24.92 10.96
N GLY A 252 -21.28 26.04 10.25
CA GLY A 252 -21.69 27.39 10.68
C GLY A 252 -20.67 28.13 11.55
N GLN A 253 -19.62 27.48 12.04
CA GLN A 253 -18.53 28.17 12.75
C GLN A 253 -17.49 28.74 11.77
N THR A 254 -17.22 30.03 11.88
CA THR A 254 -16.24 30.77 11.06
C THR A 254 -14.83 30.82 11.68
N GLU A 255 -14.69 30.42 12.94
CA GLU A 255 -13.41 30.42 13.67
C GLU A 255 -13.34 29.31 14.73
N CYS A 256 -12.16 29.13 15.33
CA CYS A 256 -11.91 28.11 16.34
C CYS A 256 -12.18 28.64 17.76
N LEU A 257 -13.06 27.99 18.52
CA LEU A 257 -13.46 28.38 19.89
C LEU A 257 -12.33 28.43 20.95
N LYS A 258 -11.09 28.04 20.62
CA LYS A 258 -9.96 28.12 21.56
C LYS A 258 -9.34 29.51 21.49
N GLU A 259 -9.31 30.24 22.60
CA GLU A 259 -8.75 31.60 22.68
C GLU A 259 -7.35 31.74 22.04
N LYS A 260 -6.45 30.78 22.29
CA LYS A 260 -5.10 30.76 21.70
C LYS A 260 -5.11 30.69 20.17
N CYS A 261 -6.16 30.12 19.58
CA CYS A 261 -6.37 30.02 18.13
C CYS A 261 -7.02 31.28 17.55
N GLN A 262 -7.98 31.90 18.25
CA GLN A 262 -8.57 33.20 17.87
C GLN A 262 -7.49 34.29 17.83
N LYS A 263 -6.69 34.40 18.90
CA LYS A 263 -5.57 35.37 19.00
C LYS A 263 -4.54 35.22 17.89
N SER A 264 -4.35 34.01 17.35
CA SER A 264 -3.39 33.74 16.26
C SER A 264 -3.99 33.85 14.84
N LYS A 265 -5.29 34.18 14.71
CA LYS A 265 -6.01 34.42 13.43
C LYS A 265 -5.69 33.41 12.31
N LYS A 266 -5.41 32.15 12.65
CA LYS A 266 -5.02 31.13 11.66
C LYS A 266 -6.23 30.69 10.85
N LYS A 267 -6.02 30.55 9.54
CA LYS A 267 -7.03 30.13 8.56
C LYS A 267 -7.67 28.78 8.95
N ILE A 268 -8.95 28.63 8.61
CA ILE A 268 -9.59 27.32 8.55
C ILE A 268 -9.01 26.57 7.34
N GLU A 269 -8.68 25.30 7.56
CA GLU A 269 -8.26 24.36 6.52
C GLU A 269 -9.33 23.28 6.37
N HIS A 270 -9.27 22.51 5.28
CA HIS A 270 -10.25 21.46 4.99
C HIS A 270 -9.58 20.14 4.61
N PHE A 271 -10.22 19.03 4.96
CA PHE A 271 -9.95 17.71 4.39
C PHE A 271 -11.21 17.17 3.70
N LEU A 272 -11.07 16.15 2.86
CA LEU A 272 -12.17 15.56 2.11
C LEU A 272 -12.62 14.23 2.74
N GLU A 273 -13.92 13.99 2.76
CA GLU A 273 -14.58 12.70 2.96
C GLU A 273 -15.24 12.30 1.64
N LEU A 274 -15.05 11.05 1.19
CA LEU A 274 -15.74 10.51 0.02
C LEU A 274 -16.96 9.70 0.50
N ASP A 275 -18.03 9.66 -0.29
CA ASP A 275 -19.29 9.09 0.14
C ASP A 275 -19.28 7.55 0.11
N LEU A 276 -18.99 6.96 1.28
CA LEU A 276 -19.00 5.53 1.51
C LEU A 276 -20.38 4.89 1.22
N HIS A 277 -21.48 5.60 1.50
CA HIS A 277 -22.82 5.04 1.32
C HIS A 277 -23.17 4.94 -0.17
N MET A 278 -22.90 5.99 -0.94
CA MET A 278 -23.08 5.97 -2.39
C MET A 278 -22.21 4.91 -3.07
N ARG A 279 -20.95 4.76 -2.64
CA ARG A 279 -20.05 3.74 -3.20
C ARG A 279 -20.54 2.31 -2.91
N LEU A 280 -21.06 2.06 -1.72
CA LEU A 280 -21.72 0.78 -1.40
C LEU A 280 -22.98 0.58 -2.25
N CYS A 281 -23.85 1.59 -2.37
CA CYS A 281 -25.04 1.53 -3.23
C CYS A 281 -24.72 1.23 -4.70
N GLN A 282 -23.58 1.71 -5.23
CA GLN A 282 -23.09 1.32 -6.56
C GLN A 282 -22.69 -0.16 -6.60
N LEU A 283 -21.86 -0.63 -5.65
CA LEU A 283 -21.41 -2.03 -5.62
C LEU A 283 -22.55 -3.03 -5.43
N TYR A 284 -23.54 -2.78 -4.57
CA TYR A 284 -24.64 -3.73 -4.36
C TYR A 284 -25.61 -3.85 -5.55
N ARG A 285 -25.54 -2.96 -6.55
CA ARG A 285 -26.26 -3.10 -7.83
C ARG A 285 -25.53 -4.05 -8.80
N ASP A 286 -24.24 -4.28 -8.59
CA ASP A 286 -23.40 -5.13 -9.43
C ASP A 286 -23.56 -6.60 -9.01
N ALA A 287 -24.00 -7.43 -9.97
CA ALA A 287 -24.20 -8.86 -9.78
C ALA A 287 -22.89 -9.61 -9.52
N GLU A 288 -21.77 -9.14 -10.07
CA GLU A 288 -20.45 -9.71 -9.82
C GLU A 288 -20.08 -9.52 -8.35
N PHE A 289 -20.15 -8.29 -7.83
CA PHE A 289 -19.88 -7.99 -6.42
C PHE A 289 -20.75 -8.80 -5.46
N VAL A 290 -22.08 -8.85 -5.68
CA VAL A 290 -22.99 -9.60 -4.79
C VAL A 290 -22.67 -11.10 -4.81
N ARG A 291 -22.31 -11.69 -5.96
CA ARG A 291 -21.85 -13.08 -6.05
C ARG A 291 -20.52 -13.29 -5.31
N LEU A 292 -19.57 -12.35 -5.43
CA LEU A 292 -18.26 -12.44 -4.79
C LEU A 292 -18.33 -12.44 -3.26
N LEU A 293 -19.39 -11.88 -2.64
CA LEU A 293 -19.63 -12.01 -1.19
C LEU A 293 -19.87 -13.45 -0.73
N GLY A 294 -20.26 -14.34 -1.65
CA GLY A 294 -20.45 -15.78 -1.42
C GLY A 294 -19.15 -16.52 -1.06
N TYR A 295 -17.99 -15.98 -1.47
CA TYR A 295 -16.67 -16.59 -1.29
C TYR A 295 -16.40 -17.11 0.14
N ARG A 296 -16.89 -16.40 1.16
CA ARG A 296 -16.72 -16.78 2.58
C ARG A 296 -17.51 -18.03 3.02
N PHE A 297 -18.51 -18.44 2.23
CA PHE A 297 -19.34 -19.62 2.44
C PHE A 297 -18.91 -20.78 1.53
N ASP A 298 -18.49 -20.50 0.31
CA ASP A 298 -18.26 -21.50 -0.75
C ASP A 298 -17.01 -22.39 -0.56
N ASN A 299 -16.18 -22.15 0.46
CA ASN A 299 -14.82 -22.70 0.58
C ASN A 299 -14.53 -23.41 1.94
N GLY A 300 -15.54 -23.66 2.78
CA GLY A 300 -15.36 -24.47 3.99
C GLY A 300 -14.43 -23.91 5.09
N PHE A 301 -14.14 -22.60 5.10
CA PHE A 301 -13.21 -21.94 6.05
C PHE A 301 -13.57 -22.06 7.56
N LEU A 302 -14.73 -22.65 7.85
CA LEU A 302 -15.30 -22.84 9.18
C LEU A 302 -15.46 -24.33 9.55
N ASP A 303 -15.11 -25.24 8.65
CA ASP A 303 -15.37 -26.67 8.78
C ASP A 303 -14.28 -27.37 9.63
N ASP A 304 -13.09 -26.75 9.73
CA ASP A 304 -11.94 -27.22 10.49
C ASP A 304 -11.32 -26.09 11.35
N ASP A 305 -10.30 -26.43 12.14
CA ASP A 305 -9.51 -25.49 12.94
C ASP A 305 -8.32 -24.87 12.18
N ASP A 306 -8.19 -25.15 10.88
CA ASP A 306 -7.07 -24.66 10.07
C ASP A 306 -7.30 -23.21 9.63
N ILE A 307 -6.24 -22.42 9.77
CA ILE A 307 -6.28 -20.98 9.54
C ILE A 307 -5.90 -20.71 8.09
N CYS A 308 -6.91 -20.46 7.25
CA CYS A 308 -6.76 -20.30 5.81
C CYS A 308 -7.03 -18.87 5.31
N ASP A 309 -7.96 -18.15 5.96
CA ASP A 309 -8.31 -16.77 5.61
C ASP A 309 -8.77 -16.02 6.87
N ILE A 310 -9.14 -14.74 6.72
CA ILE A 310 -9.73 -13.88 7.75
C ILE A 310 -10.96 -14.51 8.41
N PHE A 311 -11.70 -15.32 7.65
CA PHE A 311 -12.90 -16.04 8.09
C PHE A 311 -12.57 -17.14 9.11
N SER A 312 -11.39 -17.76 9.02
CA SER A 312 -10.87 -18.71 10.02
C SER A 312 -10.48 -18.01 11.33
N GLY A 313 -10.21 -16.69 11.30
CA GLY A 313 -9.79 -15.91 12.46
C GLY A 313 -10.85 -15.86 13.58
N GLN A 314 -10.42 -16.04 14.83
CA GLN A 314 -11.31 -16.12 15.99
C GLN A 314 -12.24 -14.90 16.16
N GLU A 315 -11.85 -13.69 15.78
CA GLU A 315 -12.75 -12.53 15.87
C GLU A 315 -13.80 -12.52 14.75
N TYR A 316 -13.49 -13.05 13.56
CA TYR A 316 -14.48 -13.23 12.49
C TYR A 316 -15.47 -14.35 12.81
N ARG A 317 -14.97 -15.51 13.30
CA ARG A 317 -15.81 -16.66 13.71
C ARG A 317 -16.87 -16.30 14.76
N LYS A 318 -16.64 -15.30 15.61
CA LYS A 318 -17.63 -14.75 16.56
C LYS A 318 -18.75 -13.96 15.90
N LEU A 319 -18.44 -13.22 14.82
CA LEU A 319 -19.42 -12.43 14.06
C LEU A 319 -20.25 -13.30 13.11
N MET A 320 -19.77 -14.50 12.79
CA MET A 320 -20.43 -15.54 11.99
C MET A 320 -21.44 -16.41 12.78
N GLN A 321 -21.38 -16.42 14.12
CA GLN A 321 -22.30 -17.21 14.96
C GLN A 321 -23.77 -16.86 14.65
N PRO A 322 -24.74 -17.77 14.90
CA PRO A 322 -26.17 -17.51 14.65
C PRO A 322 -26.64 -16.19 15.26
N GLY A 323 -27.32 -15.35 14.46
CA GLY A 323 -27.74 -13.99 14.85
C GLY A 323 -26.60 -12.94 14.92
N GLY A 324 -25.36 -13.31 14.60
CA GLY A 324 -24.23 -12.41 14.43
C GLY A 324 -24.34 -11.55 13.16
N ILE A 325 -23.66 -10.40 13.14
CA ILE A 325 -23.78 -9.43 12.03
C ILE A 325 -23.30 -9.97 10.68
N LEU A 326 -22.41 -10.97 10.64
CA LEU A 326 -21.86 -11.56 9.41
C LEU A 326 -22.41 -12.97 9.12
N SER A 327 -23.34 -13.47 9.96
CA SER A 327 -23.87 -14.84 9.90
C SER A 327 -24.46 -15.23 8.54
N GLN A 328 -24.72 -16.53 8.34
CA GLN A 328 -25.40 -17.04 7.16
C GLN A 328 -26.79 -16.41 6.94
N ASP A 329 -27.47 -15.96 8.01
CA ASP A 329 -28.73 -15.20 7.94
C ASP A 329 -28.57 -13.83 7.25
N ASN A 330 -27.33 -13.33 7.21
CA ASN A 330 -26.95 -12.00 6.77
C ASN A 330 -25.93 -12.04 5.60
N PRO A 331 -26.20 -12.75 4.49
CA PRO A 331 -25.20 -13.04 3.45
C PRO A 331 -24.67 -11.77 2.75
N LEU A 332 -25.45 -10.68 2.76
CA LEU A 332 -25.08 -9.40 2.17
C LEU A 332 -24.29 -8.47 3.11
N ASN A 333 -24.15 -8.77 4.39
CA ASN A 333 -23.39 -7.92 5.32
C ASN A 333 -21.89 -8.10 5.12
N ILE A 334 -21.12 -7.05 5.43
CA ILE A 334 -19.68 -6.96 5.17
C ILE A 334 -18.89 -6.45 6.38
N SER A 335 -17.57 -6.61 6.33
CA SER A 335 -16.63 -6.07 7.30
C SER A 335 -15.48 -5.35 6.62
N PHE A 336 -15.03 -4.27 7.26
CA PHE A 336 -13.94 -3.44 6.78
C PHE A 336 -12.63 -3.71 7.53
N SER A 337 -11.54 -3.64 6.79
CA SER A 337 -10.18 -3.41 7.31
C SER A 337 -9.77 -1.96 6.99
N PHE A 338 -9.29 -1.22 8.00
CA PHE A 338 -8.98 0.23 7.90
C PHE A 338 -7.47 0.50 7.83
N ASN A 339 -7.05 1.34 6.89
CA ASN A 339 -5.68 1.87 6.83
C ASN A 339 -5.68 3.39 6.72
N THR A 340 -4.67 4.04 7.29
CA THR A 340 -4.26 5.40 6.93
C THR A 340 -2.78 5.54 7.22
N ASP A 341 -2.04 6.12 6.29
CA ASP A 341 -0.61 6.35 6.41
C ASP A 341 -0.20 7.67 5.74
N GLY A 342 0.99 8.17 6.06
CA GLY A 342 1.52 9.43 5.58
C GLY A 342 2.43 9.28 4.38
N VAL A 343 1.91 9.59 3.20
CA VAL A 343 2.70 9.69 1.97
C VAL A 343 3.33 11.09 1.86
N ALA A 344 4.58 11.14 1.41
CA ALA A 344 5.27 12.38 1.05
C ALA A 344 5.22 12.57 -0.48
N PRO A 345 4.28 13.36 -1.03
CA PRO A 345 4.15 13.55 -2.48
C PRO A 345 5.32 14.34 -3.09
N TYR A 346 6.10 15.04 -2.27
CA TYR A 346 7.28 15.81 -2.68
C TYR A 346 8.46 15.61 -1.74
N LYS A 347 9.67 15.62 -2.31
CA LYS A 347 10.96 15.56 -1.59
C LYS A 347 11.56 16.94 -1.32
N SER A 348 10.85 18.02 -1.60
CA SER A 348 11.33 19.39 -1.45
C SER A 348 11.09 19.96 -0.04
N SER A 349 11.67 21.13 0.24
CA SER A 349 11.62 21.82 1.52
C SER A 349 10.19 22.21 1.98
N ASN A 350 9.22 22.34 1.07
CA ASN A 350 7.81 22.53 1.43
C ASN A 350 7.12 21.17 1.70
N LYS A 351 7.52 20.49 2.78
CA LYS A 351 6.93 19.22 3.22
C LYS A 351 5.41 19.32 3.42
N GLN A 352 4.65 18.70 2.53
CA GLN A 352 3.19 18.55 2.65
C GLN A 352 2.87 17.09 3.00
N ASN A 353 2.01 16.90 3.99
CA ASN A 353 1.55 15.59 4.44
C ASN A 353 0.30 15.23 3.65
N PHE A 354 0.38 14.14 2.88
CA PHE A 354 -0.74 13.53 2.18
C PHE A 354 -1.13 12.24 2.91
N TRP A 355 -2.34 12.18 3.45
CA TRP A 355 -2.82 11.00 4.18
C TRP A 355 -4.18 10.58 3.60
N PRO A 356 -4.24 9.47 2.84
CA PRO A 356 -5.50 8.82 2.52
C PRO A 356 -6.01 8.00 3.72
N ILE A 357 -7.31 7.78 3.79
CA ILE A 357 -7.94 6.71 4.58
C ILE A 357 -8.46 5.68 3.58
N PHE A 358 -8.03 4.43 3.73
CA PHE A 358 -8.53 3.30 2.94
C PHE A 358 -9.40 2.35 3.77
N LEU A 359 -10.44 1.81 3.12
CA LEU A 359 -11.24 0.70 3.63
C LEU A 359 -11.18 -0.45 2.62
N VAL A 360 -10.94 -1.67 3.10
CA VAL A 360 -10.98 -2.92 2.31
C VAL A 360 -12.16 -3.76 2.78
N ILE A 361 -12.94 -4.30 1.85
CA ILE A 361 -14.02 -5.26 2.12
C ILE A 361 -13.39 -6.65 2.26
N ASN A 362 -13.58 -7.28 3.42
CA ASN A 362 -12.92 -8.55 3.75
C ASN A 362 -13.60 -9.76 3.09
N GLU A 363 -14.89 -9.69 2.80
CA GLU A 363 -15.72 -10.78 2.27
C GLU A 363 -15.38 -11.15 0.82
N LEU A 364 -14.60 -10.32 0.13
CA LEU A 364 -14.11 -10.58 -1.23
C LEU A 364 -12.93 -11.58 -1.22
N PRO A 365 -12.70 -12.31 -2.33
CA PRO A 365 -11.50 -13.12 -2.51
C PRO A 365 -10.20 -12.32 -2.32
N PRO A 366 -9.13 -12.89 -1.72
CA PRO A 366 -7.90 -12.18 -1.39
C PRO A 366 -7.29 -11.37 -2.54
N ARG A 367 -7.30 -11.91 -3.77
CA ARG A 367 -6.80 -11.23 -4.98
C ARG A 367 -7.55 -9.96 -5.34
N LEU A 368 -8.80 -9.82 -4.91
CA LEU A 368 -9.67 -8.68 -5.24
C LEU A 368 -9.76 -7.62 -4.12
N ARG A 369 -9.53 -8.01 -2.85
CA ARG A 369 -9.58 -7.12 -1.67
C ARG A 369 -8.80 -5.83 -1.85
N CYS A 370 -7.58 -5.93 -2.37
CA CYS A 370 -6.68 -4.79 -2.56
C CYS A 370 -6.71 -4.19 -3.98
N SER A 371 -7.69 -4.57 -4.81
CA SER A 371 -7.83 -4.01 -6.16
C SER A 371 -8.41 -2.58 -6.13
N ARG A 372 -8.09 -1.78 -7.15
CA ARG A 372 -8.60 -0.40 -7.30
C ARG A 372 -10.14 -0.30 -7.38
N ARG A 373 -10.84 -1.38 -7.72
CA ARG A 373 -12.32 -1.41 -7.79
C ARG A 373 -12.95 -1.45 -6.39
N TYR A 374 -12.36 -2.21 -5.48
CA TYR A 374 -12.94 -2.60 -4.20
C TYR A 374 -12.26 -1.99 -2.95
N MET A 375 -11.03 -1.48 -3.07
CA MET A 375 -10.42 -0.67 -2.00
C MET A 375 -10.96 0.77 -2.06
N PHE A 376 -11.64 1.22 -1.01
CA PHE A 376 -12.26 2.54 -0.95
C PHE A 376 -11.32 3.59 -0.37
N LEU A 377 -11.06 4.66 -1.12
CA LEU A 377 -10.56 5.91 -0.54
C LEU A 377 -11.72 6.61 0.18
N ALA A 378 -11.78 6.52 1.52
CA ALA A 378 -12.88 7.08 2.31
C ALA A 378 -12.62 8.52 2.79
N GLY A 379 -11.36 8.95 2.84
CA GLY A 379 -11.00 10.31 3.25
C GLY A 379 -9.61 10.71 2.80
N LEU A 380 -9.37 12.02 2.68
CA LEU A 380 -8.13 12.56 2.17
C LEU A 380 -7.71 13.85 2.88
N TRP A 381 -6.57 13.81 3.57
CA TRP A 381 -5.94 14.94 4.24
C TRP A 381 -4.72 15.43 3.46
N CYS A 382 -4.62 16.74 3.25
CA CYS A 382 -3.52 17.38 2.53
C CYS A 382 -3.13 18.69 3.22
N SER A 383 -2.13 18.69 4.11
CA SER A 383 -1.70 19.90 4.82
C SER A 383 -0.21 19.88 5.19
N LYS A 384 0.38 21.04 5.51
CA LYS A 384 1.76 21.13 6.03
C LYS A 384 1.92 20.43 7.39
N LYS A 385 0.83 20.17 8.12
CA LYS A 385 0.82 19.41 9.38
C LYS A 385 0.27 17.99 9.19
N LYS A 386 0.81 17.03 9.97
CA LYS A 386 0.25 15.68 10.13
C LYS A 386 -1.20 15.76 10.64
N PRO A 387 -2.09 14.82 10.25
CA PRO A 387 -3.49 14.83 10.69
C PRO A 387 -3.62 14.64 12.19
N ASN A 388 -4.59 15.33 12.78
CA ASN A 388 -5.12 14.96 14.08
C ASN A 388 -6.18 13.87 13.88
N MET A 389 -5.88 12.63 14.25
CA MET A 389 -6.76 11.48 14.01
C MET A 389 -8.15 11.61 14.68
N GLN A 390 -8.27 12.36 15.78
CA GLN A 390 -9.57 12.66 16.42
C GLN A 390 -10.47 13.59 15.58
N THR A 391 -9.87 14.33 14.65
CA THR A 391 -10.56 15.18 13.67
C THR A 391 -10.72 14.45 12.34
N PHE A 392 -9.65 13.83 11.83
CA PHE A 392 -9.59 13.25 10.49
C PHE A 392 -10.38 11.94 10.33
N CYS A 393 -10.15 10.94 11.18
CA CYS A 393 -10.82 9.64 11.04
C CYS A 393 -12.26 9.65 11.58
N ARG A 394 -12.61 10.65 12.41
CA ARG A 394 -13.92 10.77 13.08
C ARG A 394 -15.12 10.61 12.13
N PRO A 395 -15.27 11.38 11.03
CA PRO A 395 -16.43 11.24 10.15
C PRO A 395 -16.57 9.82 9.56
N ILE A 396 -15.46 9.19 9.16
CA ILE A 396 -15.45 7.81 8.63
C ILE A 396 -15.87 6.81 9.72
N ILE A 397 -15.33 6.94 10.94
CA ILE A 397 -15.73 6.08 12.07
C ILE A 397 -17.21 6.32 12.48
N GLU A 398 -17.70 7.56 12.40
CA GLU A 398 -19.11 7.90 12.65
C GLU A 398 -20.02 7.29 11.57
N SER A 399 -19.63 7.31 10.28
CA SER A 399 -20.33 6.64 9.17
C SER A 399 -20.39 5.12 9.36
N ILE A 400 -19.26 4.45 9.63
CA ILE A 400 -19.23 3.00 9.88
C ILE A 400 -20.09 2.63 11.12
N SER A 401 -20.08 3.45 12.16
CA SER A 401 -20.95 3.28 13.34
C SER A 401 -22.44 3.40 13.00
N GLY A 402 -22.79 4.19 11.97
CA GLY A 402 -24.13 4.24 11.38
C GLY A 402 -24.48 2.96 10.61
N LEU A 403 -23.61 2.52 9.69
CA LEU A 403 -23.76 1.28 8.93
C LEU A 403 -23.92 0.04 9.82
N TYR A 404 -23.24 -0.01 10.96
CA TYR A 404 -23.36 -1.11 11.92
C TYR A 404 -24.70 -1.13 12.66
N ARG A 405 -25.20 0.05 13.07
CA ARG A 405 -26.42 0.16 13.90
C ARG A 405 -27.68 0.07 13.05
N SER A 406 -27.81 1.02 12.12
CA SER A 406 -29.00 1.24 11.30
C SER A 406 -28.96 0.47 9.99
N GLY A 407 -27.76 0.18 9.46
CA GLY A 407 -27.59 -0.33 8.11
C GLY A 407 -27.76 0.74 7.03
N LEU A 408 -27.70 0.29 5.78
CA LEU A 408 -27.89 1.06 4.56
C LEU A 408 -28.89 0.32 3.67
N THR A 409 -29.94 0.99 3.21
CA THR A 409 -30.84 0.43 2.20
C THR A 409 -30.16 0.51 0.83
N VAL A 410 -29.91 -0.65 0.23
CA VAL A 410 -29.33 -0.80 -1.11
C VAL A 410 -30.33 -1.47 -2.05
N VAL A 411 -30.19 -1.23 -3.35
CA VAL A 411 -30.93 -1.95 -4.40
C VAL A 411 -30.02 -3.02 -4.96
N THR A 412 -30.46 -4.27 -4.86
CA THR A 412 -29.76 -5.46 -5.40
C THR A 412 -29.90 -5.55 -6.93
N PRO A 413 -29.12 -6.40 -7.63
CA PRO A 413 -29.20 -6.56 -9.08
C PRO A 413 -30.59 -7.05 -9.55
N THR A 414 -31.33 -7.73 -8.66
CA THR A 414 -32.72 -8.19 -8.90
C THR A 414 -33.77 -7.09 -8.65
N GLY A 415 -33.35 -5.84 -8.43
CA GLY A 415 -34.23 -4.71 -8.12
C GLY A 415 -34.81 -4.71 -6.70
N GLN A 416 -34.53 -5.72 -5.87
CA GLN A 416 -35.03 -5.76 -4.49
C GLN A 416 -34.26 -4.77 -3.60
N GLN A 417 -34.99 -4.05 -2.74
CA GLN A 417 -34.38 -3.30 -1.64
C GLN A 417 -34.00 -4.24 -0.49
N LYS A 418 -32.76 -4.11 0.00
CA LYS A 418 -32.24 -4.84 1.16
C LYS A 418 -31.54 -3.86 2.09
N VAL A 419 -31.63 -4.09 3.40
CA VAL A 419 -30.82 -3.35 4.38
C VAL A 419 -29.55 -4.17 4.65
N ILE A 420 -28.39 -3.63 4.28
CA ILE A 420 -27.09 -4.23 4.57
C ILE A 420 -26.44 -3.51 5.75
N LYS A 421 -25.62 -4.23 6.52
CA LYS A 421 -24.83 -3.67 7.61
C LYS A 421 -23.34 -3.90 7.37
N ALA A 422 -22.53 -2.99 7.89
CA ALA A 422 -21.09 -3.10 7.85
C ALA A 422 -20.49 -2.97 9.26
N THR A 423 -19.39 -3.68 9.51
CA THR A 423 -18.61 -3.57 10.75
C THR A 423 -17.15 -3.20 10.45
N LEU A 424 -16.43 -2.63 11.41
CA LEU A 424 -14.99 -2.43 11.33
C LEU A 424 -14.30 -3.53 12.15
N LEU A 425 -13.58 -4.43 11.48
CA LEU A 425 -12.96 -5.59 12.12
C LEU A 425 -11.58 -5.26 12.69
N LEU A 426 -10.73 -4.61 11.88
CA LEU A 426 -9.35 -4.30 12.23
C LEU A 426 -8.84 -3.05 11.51
N SER A 427 -7.68 -2.57 11.96
CA SER A 427 -6.91 -1.50 11.34
C SER A 427 -5.43 -1.87 11.29
N SER A 428 -4.83 -1.71 10.12
CA SER A 428 -3.44 -2.04 9.82
C SER A 428 -2.73 -0.82 9.24
N ALA A 429 -1.54 -0.49 9.75
CA ALA A 429 -0.71 0.65 9.35
C ALA A 429 0.72 0.48 9.89
N ASP A 430 1.64 1.37 9.48
CA ASP A 430 2.96 1.46 10.09
C ASP A 430 2.90 1.83 11.60
N LEU A 431 4.02 1.68 12.31
CA LEU A 431 4.07 1.94 13.76
C LEU A 431 3.82 3.43 14.13
N PRO A 432 4.41 4.42 13.44
CA PRO A 432 4.03 5.82 13.53
C PRO A 432 2.51 6.10 13.41
N ALA A 433 1.86 5.71 12.33
CA ALA A 433 0.44 5.93 12.06
C ALA A 433 -0.45 5.17 13.05
N LYS A 434 -0.14 3.90 13.34
CA LYS A 434 -0.79 3.10 14.39
C LYS A 434 -0.76 3.81 15.74
N SER A 435 0.37 4.39 16.14
CA SER A 435 0.48 5.15 17.41
C SER A 435 -0.37 6.43 17.45
N LEU A 436 -0.61 7.06 16.28
CA LEU A 436 -1.47 8.25 16.16
C LEU A 436 -2.94 7.85 16.24
N MET A 437 -3.35 6.78 15.55
CA MET A 437 -4.72 6.24 15.60
C MET A 437 -5.10 5.70 16.98
N ALA A 438 -4.23 4.89 17.60
CA ALA A 438 -4.42 4.35 18.95
C ALA A 438 -4.26 5.43 20.05
N ASN A 439 -3.72 6.60 19.70
CA ASN A 439 -3.35 7.68 20.63
C ASN A 439 -2.40 7.20 21.76
N MET A 440 -1.35 6.48 21.36
CA MET A 440 -0.32 5.87 22.22
C MET A 440 1.07 6.47 21.99
N LYS A 441 2.00 6.25 22.92
CA LYS A 441 3.44 6.47 22.70
C LYS A 441 3.91 5.60 21.52
N GLN A 442 4.93 6.07 20.81
CA GLN A 442 5.58 5.33 19.72
C GLN A 442 6.54 4.27 20.27
N PHE A 443 7.09 3.46 19.36
CA PHE A 443 8.02 2.36 19.63
C PHE A 443 9.28 2.77 20.43
N ASN A 444 9.65 4.06 20.39
CA ASN A 444 10.76 4.64 21.15
C ASN A 444 10.43 4.94 22.63
N GLY A 445 9.15 4.92 23.03
CA GLY A 445 8.73 5.14 24.41
C GLY A 445 8.79 3.87 25.27
N GLU A 446 9.13 4.03 26.55
CA GLU A 446 9.22 2.96 27.57
C GLU A 446 8.04 1.97 27.56
N LYS A 447 6.81 2.43 27.29
CA LYS A 447 5.60 1.59 27.17
C LYS A 447 4.97 1.71 25.77
N GLY A 448 5.81 1.68 24.73
CA GLY A 448 5.43 1.87 23.32
C GLY A 448 4.65 0.69 22.69
N CYS A 449 4.78 -0.53 23.21
CA CYS A 449 4.02 -1.67 22.69
C CYS A 449 2.51 -1.47 22.92
N SER A 450 1.74 -1.72 21.86
CA SER A 450 0.28 -1.65 21.83
C SER A 450 -0.39 -2.97 22.21
N VAL A 451 0.38 -4.07 22.25
CA VAL A 451 -0.12 -5.44 22.40
C VAL A 451 0.15 -5.98 23.79
N CYS A 452 1.36 -5.80 24.34
CA CYS A 452 1.72 -6.18 25.71
C CYS A 452 2.10 -4.98 26.59
N GLU A 453 2.23 -5.25 27.89
CA GLU A 453 2.62 -4.29 28.91
C GLU A 453 4.13 -4.26 29.19
N ASP A 454 4.97 -4.91 28.39
CA ASP A 454 6.43 -4.94 28.57
C ASP A 454 7.04 -3.53 28.52
N LYS A 455 8.25 -3.39 29.08
CA LYS A 455 9.00 -2.13 29.10
C LYS A 455 10.15 -2.17 28.10
N GLY A 456 10.29 -1.12 27.31
CA GLY A 456 11.50 -0.86 26.55
C GLY A 456 12.51 -0.07 27.38
N GLU A 457 13.75 -0.56 27.45
CA GLU A 457 14.85 0.02 28.22
C GLU A 457 15.74 0.94 27.38
N THR A 458 16.40 1.89 28.03
CA THR A 458 17.26 2.87 27.35
C THR A 458 18.71 2.40 27.42
N VAL A 459 19.39 2.32 26.28
CA VAL A 459 20.81 1.93 26.20
C VAL A 459 21.63 2.91 25.36
N GLY A 460 22.95 2.90 25.56
CA GLY A 460 23.91 3.77 24.89
C GLY A 460 24.10 5.14 25.54
N VAL A 461 25.17 5.83 25.13
CA VAL A 461 25.50 7.18 25.63
C VAL A 461 24.42 8.16 25.19
N GLY A 462 23.92 8.97 26.13
CA GLY A 462 22.83 9.93 25.87
C GLY A 462 21.41 9.30 25.82
N GLY A 463 21.28 7.98 25.93
CA GLY A 463 19.99 7.31 26.03
C GLY A 463 19.11 7.40 24.77
N LEU A 464 19.73 7.45 23.59
CA LEU A 464 19.03 7.62 22.31
C LEU A 464 18.39 6.32 21.79
N HIS A 465 18.88 5.14 22.20
CA HIS A 465 18.40 3.85 21.71
C HIS A 465 17.49 3.15 22.73
N ARG A 466 16.37 2.62 22.23
CA ARG A 466 15.34 1.90 23.00
C ARG A 466 15.36 0.42 22.61
N ILE A 467 15.83 -0.43 23.51
CA ILE A 467 15.72 -1.89 23.37
C ILE A 467 14.45 -2.41 24.06
N TRP A 468 14.07 -3.63 23.73
CA TRP A 468 12.93 -4.35 24.27
C TRP A 468 13.42 -5.73 24.74
N PRO A 469 13.99 -5.83 25.95
CA PRO A 469 14.59 -7.06 26.46
C PRO A 469 13.60 -8.24 26.44
N TYR A 470 14.10 -9.43 26.12
CA TYR A 470 13.31 -10.65 26.21
C TYR A 470 12.83 -10.91 27.66
N THR A 471 11.59 -11.36 27.81
CA THR A 471 11.02 -11.79 29.09
C THR A 471 10.11 -13.01 28.89
N SER A 472 10.18 -13.99 29.79
CA SER A 472 9.22 -15.10 29.85
C SER A 472 7.81 -14.63 30.22
N ASP A 473 7.73 -13.60 31.07
CA ASP A 473 6.52 -13.23 31.80
C ASP A 473 5.76 -12.11 31.07
N MET A 474 5.61 -12.26 29.75
CA MET A 474 5.01 -11.25 28.87
C MET A 474 3.50 -11.12 29.12
N VAL A 475 3.05 -9.94 29.54
CA VAL A 475 1.63 -9.69 29.86
C VAL A 475 0.93 -8.97 28.71
N LEU A 476 -0.02 -9.64 28.05
CA LEU A 476 -0.87 -9.02 27.02
C LEU A 476 -1.82 -7.97 27.63
N ARG A 477 -1.96 -6.84 26.92
CA ARG A 477 -2.96 -5.81 27.24
C ARG A 477 -4.37 -6.33 26.95
N THR A 478 -5.36 -5.69 27.56
CA THR A 478 -6.76 -5.92 27.22
C THR A 478 -7.45 -4.60 26.91
N HIS A 479 -8.53 -4.63 26.12
CA HIS A 479 -9.39 -3.46 25.92
C HIS A 479 -9.76 -2.79 27.27
N LYS A 480 -10.05 -3.60 28.30
CA LYS A 480 -10.38 -3.12 29.64
C LYS A 480 -9.21 -2.38 30.31
N SER A 481 -7.97 -2.89 30.24
CA SER A 481 -6.79 -2.22 30.84
C SER A 481 -6.41 -0.94 30.08
N VAL A 482 -6.55 -0.93 28.75
CA VAL A 482 -6.37 0.27 27.92
C VAL A 482 -7.43 1.33 28.24
N VAL A 483 -8.72 0.99 28.28
CA VAL A 483 -9.79 1.94 28.62
C VAL A 483 -9.67 2.46 30.06
N ALA A 484 -9.25 1.62 31.02
CA ALA A 484 -8.94 2.07 32.38
C ALA A 484 -7.79 3.09 32.40
N SER A 485 -6.76 2.88 31.57
CA SER A 485 -5.65 3.82 31.39
C SER A 485 -6.13 5.14 30.76
N ILE A 486 -6.96 5.09 29.71
CA ILE A 486 -7.59 6.27 29.08
C ILE A 486 -8.34 7.11 30.12
N ARG A 487 -9.15 6.48 30.99
CA ARG A 487 -9.88 7.18 32.07
C ARG A 487 -8.94 7.88 33.05
N LYS A 488 -7.77 7.28 33.37
CA LYS A 488 -6.75 7.92 34.21
C LYS A 488 -6.12 9.13 33.49
N VAL A 489 -5.76 8.99 32.22
CA VAL A 489 -5.19 10.08 31.39
C VAL A 489 -6.14 11.27 31.30
N VAL A 490 -7.43 11.04 31.05
CA VAL A 490 -8.45 12.11 30.99
C VAL A 490 -8.58 12.86 32.32
N LYS A 491 -8.42 12.17 33.46
CA LYS A 491 -8.46 12.81 34.79
C LYS A 491 -7.18 13.56 35.17
N THR A 492 -6.01 13.09 34.74
CA THR A 492 -4.71 13.61 35.20
C THR A 492 -3.98 14.48 34.19
N GLY A 493 -4.39 14.46 32.91
CA GLY A 493 -3.67 15.09 31.80
C GLY A 493 -2.33 14.44 31.44
N LYS A 494 -1.92 13.35 32.14
CA LYS A 494 -0.61 12.71 31.99
C LYS A 494 -0.74 11.33 31.33
N PRO A 495 0.16 10.93 30.41
CA PRO A 495 0.15 9.59 29.82
C PRO A 495 0.29 8.48 30.86
N VAL A 496 -0.47 7.38 30.70
CA VAL A 496 -0.49 6.23 31.63
C VAL A 496 -0.29 4.94 30.83
N ASN A 497 0.68 4.09 31.23
CA ASN A 497 1.01 2.82 30.56
C ASN A 497 1.19 2.94 29.03
N GLY A 498 1.75 4.07 28.58
CA GLY A 498 1.95 4.37 27.15
C GLY A 498 0.74 5.02 26.45
N ILE A 499 -0.44 5.05 27.07
CA ILE A 499 -1.63 5.71 26.52
C ILE A 499 -1.52 7.22 26.68
N LYS A 500 -1.73 8.01 25.62
CA LYS A 500 -1.69 9.48 25.63
C LYS A 500 -3.08 10.13 25.70
N GLY A 501 -4.15 9.37 25.43
CA GLY A 501 -5.53 9.81 25.54
C GLY A 501 -6.49 8.82 24.90
N ALA A 502 -7.74 9.20 24.71
CA ALA A 502 -8.70 8.38 23.98
C ALA A 502 -8.32 8.25 22.49
N SER A 503 -8.50 7.05 21.92
CA SER A 503 -8.52 6.85 20.46
C SER A 503 -9.89 7.25 19.91
N VAL A 504 -9.92 7.71 18.66
CA VAL A 504 -11.17 8.01 17.92
C VAL A 504 -12.00 6.75 17.62
N PHE A 505 -11.35 5.58 17.57
CA PHE A 505 -12.00 4.30 17.29
C PHE A 505 -12.96 3.87 18.41
N LEU A 506 -12.86 4.42 19.63
CA LEU A 506 -13.84 4.22 20.71
C LEU A 506 -15.26 4.71 20.40
N LEU A 507 -15.44 5.54 19.36
CA LEU A 507 -16.76 5.93 18.86
C LEU A 507 -17.50 4.73 18.22
N PHE A 508 -16.76 3.76 17.72
CA PHE A 508 -17.27 2.47 17.26
C PHE A 508 -17.10 1.44 18.39
N LYS A 509 -18.13 1.31 19.24
CA LYS A 509 -18.12 0.46 20.45
C LYS A 509 -17.63 -0.99 20.26
N PRO A 510 -17.88 -1.69 19.12
CA PRO A 510 -17.35 -3.04 18.90
C PRO A 510 -15.83 -3.12 18.71
N PHE A 511 -15.13 -2.00 18.47
CA PHE A 511 -13.70 -2.01 18.20
C PHE A 511 -12.85 -2.29 19.45
N ASP A 512 -12.07 -3.36 19.43
CA ASP A 512 -11.09 -3.65 20.47
C ASP A 512 -9.80 -2.82 20.26
N LEU A 513 -9.42 -1.95 21.20
CA LEU A 513 -8.22 -1.10 21.07
C LEU A 513 -6.88 -1.86 21.14
N VAL A 514 -6.87 -3.14 21.51
CA VAL A 514 -5.67 -3.98 21.50
C VAL A 514 -5.68 -4.88 20.27
N LYS A 515 -6.78 -5.62 20.07
CA LYS A 515 -6.89 -6.58 18.94
C LYS A 515 -7.09 -5.89 17.61
N GLY A 516 -7.92 -4.85 17.59
CA GLY A 516 -8.28 -4.13 16.37
C GLY A 516 -7.12 -3.36 15.73
N PHE A 517 -6.03 -3.08 16.44
CA PHE A 517 -4.83 -2.51 15.82
C PHE A 517 -3.76 -3.60 15.63
N VAL A 518 -3.79 -4.27 14.48
CA VAL A 518 -2.91 -5.40 14.16
C VAL A 518 -1.46 -4.98 13.89
N ILE A 519 -0.55 -5.94 13.75
CA ILE A 519 0.84 -5.72 13.33
C ILE A 519 0.95 -6.05 11.84
N ASP A 520 1.28 -5.07 11.00
CA ASP A 520 1.64 -5.35 9.61
C ASP A 520 3.04 -5.95 9.51
N TRP A 521 3.15 -7.11 8.85
CA TRP A 521 4.41 -7.82 8.63
C TRP A 521 5.26 -7.22 7.50
N MET A 522 4.69 -6.46 6.57
CA MET A 522 5.50 -5.74 5.56
C MET A 522 6.43 -4.73 6.25
N HIS A 523 5.90 -3.90 7.14
CA HIS A 523 6.70 -2.93 7.89
C HIS A 523 7.52 -3.59 9.01
N SER A 524 6.93 -4.45 9.85
CA SER A 524 7.64 -5.00 11.01
C SER A 524 8.65 -6.10 10.67
N VAL A 525 8.31 -7.02 9.75
CA VAL A 525 9.15 -8.18 9.44
C VAL A 525 10.03 -7.94 8.21
N CYS A 526 9.48 -7.44 7.10
CA CYS A 526 10.26 -7.25 5.87
C CYS A 526 11.16 -6.01 5.97
N LEU A 527 10.57 -4.83 6.21
CA LEU A 527 11.33 -3.57 6.33
C LEU A 527 11.98 -3.36 7.71
N GLY A 528 11.51 -4.07 8.73
CA GLY A 528 12.07 -4.09 10.09
C GLY A 528 13.10 -5.20 10.25
N VAL A 529 12.66 -6.34 10.80
CA VAL A 529 13.54 -7.46 11.20
C VAL A 529 14.49 -7.90 10.08
N THR A 530 13.98 -8.24 8.89
CA THR A 530 14.81 -8.77 7.79
C THR A 530 15.85 -7.76 7.34
N LYS A 531 15.46 -6.49 7.20
CA LYS A 531 16.37 -5.39 6.90
C LYS A 531 17.42 -5.22 8.01
N SER A 532 17.06 -5.33 9.29
CA SER A 532 18.00 -5.27 10.41
C SER A 532 19.01 -6.43 10.39
N MET A 533 18.58 -7.67 10.12
CA MET A 533 19.49 -8.82 10.01
C MET A 533 20.53 -8.62 8.90
N ILE A 534 20.11 -8.13 7.73
CA ILE A 534 21.03 -7.83 6.62
C ILE A 534 22.02 -6.71 7.00
N HIS A 535 21.59 -5.68 7.75
CA HIS A 535 22.50 -4.64 8.23
C HIS A 535 23.52 -5.20 9.24
N LEU A 536 23.09 -6.03 10.20
CA LEU A 536 24.00 -6.68 11.15
C LEU A 536 25.11 -7.44 10.42
N TRP A 537 24.76 -8.24 9.41
CA TRP A 537 25.75 -9.03 8.65
C TRP A 537 26.63 -8.20 7.70
N LEU A 538 26.16 -7.07 7.15
CA LEU A 538 26.87 -6.37 6.05
C LEU A 538 27.44 -4.99 6.41
N ASN A 539 27.06 -4.38 7.54
CA ASN A 539 27.55 -3.05 7.89
C ASN A 539 28.97 -3.07 8.45
N ALA A 540 29.78 -2.09 8.02
CA ALA A 540 31.19 -1.99 8.40
C ALA A 540 31.44 -1.77 9.90
N GLU A 541 30.44 -1.28 10.64
CA GLU A 541 30.44 -1.16 12.10
C GLU A 541 30.60 -2.52 12.82
N ASN A 542 30.15 -3.61 12.19
CA ASN A 542 30.23 -4.97 12.73
C ASN A 542 31.48 -5.73 12.28
N ARG A 543 32.47 -5.06 11.67
CA ARG A 543 33.76 -5.69 11.29
C ARG A 543 34.41 -6.32 12.53
N GLY A 544 34.85 -7.57 12.39
CA GLY A 544 35.43 -8.35 13.48
C GLY A 544 34.42 -9.12 14.33
N LYS A 545 33.10 -8.97 14.10
CA LYS A 545 32.08 -9.89 14.62
C LYS A 545 32.03 -11.16 13.77
N GLU A 546 31.76 -12.30 14.39
CA GLU A 546 31.72 -13.61 13.72
C GLU A 546 30.61 -13.69 12.66
N PHE A 547 29.48 -13.01 12.89
CA PHE A 547 28.37 -12.90 11.94
C PHE A 547 28.63 -11.92 10.76
N PHE A 548 29.80 -11.27 10.68
CA PHE A 548 30.05 -10.26 9.65
C PHE A 548 30.44 -10.89 8.30
N LEU A 549 29.59 -10.65 7.29
CA LEU A 549 29.70 -11.18 5.94
C LEU A 549 30.14 -10.15 4.89
N GLY A 550 30.44 -8.90 5.27
CA GLY A 550 30.78 -7.84 4.31
C GLY A 550 32.02 -8.14 3.46
N SER A 551 32.97 -8.95 3.96
CA SER A 551 34.12 -9.44 3.17
C SER A 551 33.75 -10.50 2.12
N ARG A 552 32.59 -11.17 2.28
CA ARG A 552 32.08 -12.23 1.40
C ARG A 552 30.93 -11.75 0.50
N ILE A 553 30.64 -10.44 0.45
CA ILE A 553 29.51 -9.88 -0.30
C ILE A 553 29.51 -10.23 -1.80
N ALA A 554 30.69 -10.37 -2.42
CA ALA A 554 30.81 -10.80 -3.82
C ALA A 554 30.31 -12.24 -4.04
N LEU A 555 30.58 -13.15 -3.09
CA LEU A 555 30.07 -14.53 -3.12
C LEU A 555 28.55 -14.57 -2.89
N LEU A 556 28.05 -13.78 -1.93
CA LEU A 556 26.62 -13.67 -1.66
C LEU A 556 25.87 -13.14 -2.89
N ASN A 557 26.39 -12.10 -3.54
CA ASN A 557 25.84 -11.55 -4.78
C ASN A 557 25.88 -12.56 -5.93
N LYS A 558 27.00 -13.30 -6.12
CA LYS A 558 27.08 -14.35 -7.14
C LYS A 558 25.98 -15.41 -6.96
N ARG A 559 25.73 -15.83 -5.71
CA ARG A 559 24.64 -16.77 -5.39
C ARG A 559 23.27 -16.15 -5.65
N LEU A 560 23.00 -14.97 -5.08
CA LEU A 560 21.72 -14.27 -5.18
C LEU A 560 21.31 -14.01 -6.65
N LEU A 561 22.23 -13.52 -7.47
CA LEU A 561 22.00 -13.21 -8.89
C LEU A 561 21.93 -14.46 -9.78
N SER A 562 22.33 -15.65 -9.27
CA SER A 562 22.17 -16.91 -9.99
C SER A 562 20.79 -17.57 -9.80
N ILE A 563 19.97 -17.06 -8.88
CA ILE A 563 18.63 -17.57 -8.62
C ILE A 563 17.70 -17.17 -9.78
N LYS A 564 17.14 -18.18 -10.45
CA LYS A 564 16.03 -18.02 -11.39
C LYS A 564 14.72 -17.95 -10.61
N VAL A 565 13.82 -17.05 -11.02
CA VAL A 565 12.53 -16.84 -10.36
C VAL A 565 11.38 -17.22 -11.30
N PRO A 566 10.26 -17.76 -10.78
CA PRO A 566 9.05 -17.96 -11.58
C PRO A 566 8.33 -16.63 -11.84
N ASP A 567 7.52 -16.56 -12.89
CA ASP A 567 6.86 -15.32 -13.38
C ASP A 567 5.96 -14.62 -12.35
N ILE A 568 5.44 -15.37 -11.37
CA ILE A 568 4.68 -14.82 -10.24
C ILE A 568 5.51 -13.86 -9.36
N ILE A 569 6.85 -13.95 -9.43
CA ILE A 569 7.77 -13.00 -8.80
C ILE A 569 8.17 -11.95 -9.83
N THR A 570 7.45 -10.83 -9.84
CA THR A 570 7.59 -9.74 -10.82
C THR A 570 8.94 -9.01 -10.86
N ARG A 571 9.89 -9.35 -9.98
CA ARG A 571 11.23 -8.75 -9.92
C ARG A 571 12.31 -9.79 -9.64
N CYS A 572 13.26 -9.92 -10.55
CA CYS A 572 14.48 -10.69 -10.35
C CYS A 572 15.29 -10.14 -9.15
N PRO A 573 16.13 -10.97 -8.50
CA PRO A 573 16.98 -10.52 -7.40
C PRO A 573 17.94 -9.39 -7.85
N ARG A 574 18.04 -8.31 -7.07
CA ARG A 574 19.06 -7.27 -7.22
C ARG A 574 20.27 -7.52 -6.32
N SER A 575 21.35 -6.77 -6.53
CA SER A 575 22.57 -6.88 -5.72
C SER A 575 22.33 -6.44 -4.26
N LEU A 576 23.01 -7.09 -3.31
CA LEU A 576 23.08 -6.65 -1.91
C LEU A 576 23.81 -5.30 -1.75
N ALA A 577 24.51 -4.83 -2.79
CA ALA A 577 25.00 -3.44 -2.84
C ALA A 577 23.84 -2.44 -2.89
N ASP A 578 22.77 -2.75 -3.63
CA ASP A 578 21.62 -1.88 -3.85
C ASP A 578 20.61 -1.89 -2.70
N ARG A 579 20.88 -2.66 -1.63
CA ARG A 579 19.96 -2.94 -0.52
C ARG A 579 19.38 -1.68 0.15
N GLY A 580 20.09 -0.56 0.14
CA GLY A 580 19.57 0.72 0.64
C GLY A 580 18.34 1.23 -0.12
N THR A 581 18.13 0.74 -1.35
CA THR A 581 17.01 1.08 -2.26
C THR A 581 16.04 -0.08 -2.48
N TRP A 582 16.15 -1.18 -1.72
CA TRP A 582 15.23 -2.32 -1.85
C TRP A 582 13.84 -1.97 -1.33
N LYS A 583 12.80 -2.35 -2.08
CA LYS A 583 11.40 -2.29 -1.66
C LYS A 583 11.08 -3.43 -0.69
N ALA A 584 9.98 -3.31 0.05
CA ALA A 584 9.54 -4.36 0.99
C ALA A 584 9.34 -5.74 0.33
N THR A 585 8.94 -5.78 -0.95
CA THR A 585 8.80 -7.02 -1.73
C THR A 585 10.15 -7.73 -1.96
N GLU A 586 11.24 -6.99 -2.09
CA GLU A 586 12.59 -7.57 -2.25
C GLU A 586 13.09 -8.15 -0.93
N TYR A 587 12.85 -7.47 0.20
CA TYR A 587 13.11 -8.02 1.53
C TYR A 587 12.25 -9.26 1.84
N ARG A 588 10.98 -9.27 1.42
CA ARG A 588 10.09 -10.44 1.52
C ARG A 588 10.66 -11.63 0.76
N ASN A 589 11.02 -11.43 -0.51
CA ASN A 589 11.54 -12.49 -1.36
C ASN A 589 12.92 -12.98 -0.87
N TRP A 590 13.76 -12.06 -0.35
CA TRP A 590 14.98 -12.45 0.37
C TRP A 590 14.66 -13.36 1.55
N LEU A 591 13.78 -12.95 2.46
CA LEU A 591 13.42 -13.72 3.65
C LEU A 591 12.94 -15.13 3.28
N LEU A 592 11.92 -15.23 2.41
CA LEU A 592 11.18 -16.46 2.16
C LEU A 592 11.82 -17.40 1.13
N HIS A 593 12.65 -16.89 0.21
CA HIS A 593 13.09 -17.68 -0.96
C HIS A 593 14.60 -17.67 -1.20
N TYR A 594 15.30 -16.57 -0.94
CA TYR A 594 16.71 -16.43 -1.36
C TYR A 594 17.71 -16.58 -0.23
N SER A 595 17.37 -16.16 0.98
CA SER A 595 18.31 -16.02 2.10
C SER A 595 18.97 -17.35 2.48
N VAL A 596 18.19 -18.41 2.68
CA VAL A 596 18.68 -19.74 3.09
C VAL A 596 19.71 -20.32 2.11
N PRO A 597 19.45 -20.49 0.80
CA PRO A 597 20.46 -21.00 -0.14
C PRO A 597 21.65 -20.04 -0.34
N VAL A 598 21.44 -18.72 -0.22
CA VAL A 598 22.54 -17.74 -0.33
C VAL A 598 23.49 -17.83 0.87
N LEU A 599 22.96 -17.96 2.10
CA LEU A 599 23.72 -17.93 3.35
C LEU A 599 24.33 -19.28 3.77
N LYS A 600 23.77 -20.42 3.33
CA LYS A 600 24.23 -21.76 3.74
C LYS A 600 25.73 -21.98 3.46
N GLY A 601 26.50 -22.30 4.49
CA GLY A 601 27.97 -22.46 4.41
C GLY A 601 28.74 -21.15 4.18
N VAL A 602 28.11 -19.98 4.41
CA VAL A 602 28.76 -18.66 4.33
C VAL A 602 28.61 -17.91 5.66
N LEU A 603 27.40 -17.93 6.23
CA LEU A 603 27.12 -17.52 7.62
C LEU A 603 27.46 -18.69 8.56
N PRO A 604 28.11 -18.47 9.73
CA PRO A 604 28.44 -19.56 10.66
C PRO A 604 27.19 -20.29 11.17
N ASP A 605 27.33 -21.59 11.43
CA ASP A 605 26.18 -22.51 11.52
C ASP A 605 25.16 -22.15 12.61
N TYR A 606 25.60 -21.66 13.77
CA TYR A 606 24.72 -21.25 14.86
C TYR A 606 23.91 -19.98 14.52
N TYR A 607 24.51 -18.99 13.84
CA TYR A 607 23.78 -17.84 13.32
C TYR A 607 22.84 -18.21 12.17
N PHE A 608 23.24 -19.17 11.33
CA PHE A 608 22.41 -19.67 10.24
C PHE A 608 21.19 -20.43 10.77
N LEU A 609 21.39 -21.37 11.70
CA LEU A 609 20.32 -22.10 12.37
C LEU A 609 19.36 -21.15 13.10
N HIS A 610 19.88 -20.19 13.88
CA HIS A 610 19.08 -19.14 14.51
C HIS A 610 18.24 -18.37 13.49
N TYR A 611 18.83 -17.91 12.38
CA TYR A 611 18.09 -17.21 11.34
C TYR A 611 17.03 -18.09 10.65
N THR A 612 17.26 -19.40 10.50
CA THR A 612 16.25 -20.30 9.96
C THR A 612 15.03 -20.45 10.86
N LEU A 613 15.12 -20.19 12.18
CA LEU A 613 13.93 -20.13 13.05
C LEU A 613 12.94 -19.06 12.56
N LEU A 614 13.44 -17.86 12.27
CA LEU A 614 12.65 -16.76 11.72
C LEU A 614 12.09 -17.10 10.33
N VAL A 615 12.93 -17.63 9.42
CA VAL A 615 12.49 -17.97 8.06
C VAL A 615 11.35 -18.99 8.10
N THR A 616 11.53 -20.09 8.84
CA THR A 616 10.53 -21.16 8.96
C THR A 616 9.24 -20.66 9.61
N ALA A 617 9.33 -19.90 10.70
CA ALA A 617 8.14 -19.38 11.36
C ALA A 617 7.36 -18.40 10.48
N ILE A 618 8.03 -17.46 9.82
CA ILE A 618 7.34 -16.51 8.94
C ILE A 618 6.78 -17.22 7.70
N ALA A 619 7.48 -18.23 7.14
CA ALA A 619 6.95 -19.05 6.06
C ALA A 619 5.64 -19.75 6.45
N ILE A 620 5.56 -20.32 7.67
CA ILE A 620 4.32 -20.87 8.22
C ILE A 620 3.24 -19.77 8.30
N LEU A 621 3.54 -18.63 8.92
CA LEU A 621 2.54 -17.59 9.20
C LEU A 621 2.05 -16.82 7.94
N VAL A 622 2.67 -17.03 6.78
CA VAL A 622 2.20 -16.51 5.46
C VAL A 622 1.64 -17.59 4.55
N SER A 623 1.54 -18.85 4.99
CA SER A 623 0.95 -19.94 4.19
C SER A 623 -0.55 -19.72 3.94
N ASP A 624 -1.06 -20.32 2.88
CA ASP A 624 -2.49 -20.32 2.53
C ASP A 624 -3.35 -21.20 3.46
N ARG A 625 -2.72 -22.07 4.25
CA ARG A 625 -3.33 -22.97 5.23
C ARG A 625 -2.35 -23.21 6.37
N ILE A 626 -2.77 -22.99 7.61
CA ILE A 626 -1.93 -23.08 8.81
C ILE A 626 -2.65 -23.93 9.86
N THR A 627 -2.12 -25.09 10.21
CA THR A 627 -2.73 -25.94 11.26
C THR A 627 -2.43 -25.43 12.67
N PRO A 628 -3.21 -25.82 13.70
CA PRO A 628 -2.93 -25.46 15.10
C PRO A 628 -1.51 -25.84 15.55
N GLU A 629 -0.99 -26.99 15.09
CA GLU A 629 0.36 -27.48 15.39
C GLU A 629 1.42 -26.62 14.70
N GLN A 630 1.20 -26.25 13.43
CA GLN A 630 2.09 -25.35 12.70
C GLN A 630 2.12 -23.95 13.33
N LEU A 631 0.96 -23.43 13.75
CA LEU A 631 0.88 -22.14 14.47
C LEU A 631 1.66 -22.19 15.79
N LYS A 632 1.53 -23.29 16.55
CA LYS A 632 2.29 -23.50 17.79
C LYS A 632 3.79 -23.61 17.53
N LEU A 633 4.21 -24.35 16.50
CA LEU A 633 5.60 -24.43 16.07
C LEU A 633 6.14 -23.04 15.71
N ALA A 634 5.39 -22.22 14.97
CA ALA A 634 5.79 -20.86 14.63
C ALA A 634 5.92 -19.96 15.89
N GLU A 635 5.08 -20.14 16.90
CA GLU A 635 5.17 -19.46 18.19
C GLU A 635 6.48 -19.83 18.93
N GLU A 636 6.76 -21.12 19.06
CA GLU A 636 7.99 -21.65 19.69
C GLU A 636 9.26 -21.20 18.94
N LEU A 637 9.23 -21.18 17.60
CA LEU A 637 10.35 -20.72 16.77
C LEU A 637 10.61 -19.21 16.92
N LEU A 638 9.58 -18.37 16.94
CA LEU A 638 9.75 -16.92 17.11
C LEU A 638 10.16 -16.54 18.53
N ASP A 639 9.66 -17.24 19.54
CA ASP A 639 10.06 -17.01 20.93
C ASP A 639 11.54 -17.35 21.14
N ASN A 640 11.98 -18.53 20.67
CA ASN A 640 13.39 -18.93 20.71
C ASN A 640 14.29 -17.98 19.88
N PHE A 641 13.83 -17.52 18.71
CA PHE A 641 14.54 -16.53 17.90
C PHE A 641 14.78 -15.23 18.69
N CYS A 642 13.74 -14.70 19.35
CA CYS A 642 13.85 -13.50 20.19
C CYS A 642 14.73 -13.72 21.44
N LYS A 643 14.63 -14.89 22.08
CA LYS A 643 15.38 -15.25 23.29
C LYS A 643 16.89 -15.32 23.04
N LEU A 644 17.31 -15.91 21.92
CA LEU A 644 18.73 -16.08 21.55
C LEU A 644 19.34 -14.84 20.87
N LEU A 645 18.52 -13.88 20.45
CA LEU A 645 18.97 -12.67 19.75
C LEU A 645 20.05 -11.86 20.50
N PRO A 646 19.89 -11.50 21.80
CA PRO A 646 20.90 -10.71 22.52
C PRO A 646 22.23 -11.45 22.72
N GLU A 647 22.20 -12.77 22.94
CA GLU A 647 23.41 -13.59 23.10
C GLU A 647 24.23 -13.63 21.80
N LEU A 648 23.54 -13.77 20.66
CA LEU A 648 24.18 -13.92 19.35
C LEU A 648 24.63 -12.57 18.75
N TYR A 649 23.79 -11.53 18.84
CA TYR A 649 23.99 -10.25 18.15
C TYR A 649 24.23 -9.05 19.09
N GLY A 650 24.21 -9.27 20.41
CA GLY A 650 24.35 -8.24 21.44
C GLY A 650 23.03 -7.59 21.84
N GLU A 651 22.95 -7.11 23.08
CA GLU A 651 21.73 -6.52 23.69
C GLU A 651 21.04 -5.45 22.83
N SER A 652 21.81 -4.62 22.11
CA SER A 652 21.33 -3.54 21.24
C SER A 652 20.50 -4.01 20.04
N SER A 653 20.60 -5.30 19.66
CA SER A 653 19.84 -5.89 18.55
C SER A 653 18.34 -6.04 18.85
N GLN A 654 17.93 -6.03 20.13
CA GLN A 654 16.55 -6.20 20.59
C GLN A 654 15.68 -4.95 20.34
N THR A 655 15.57 -4.51 19.08
CA THR A 655 14.72 -3.38 18.71
C THR A 655 13.24 -3.76 18.77
N HIS A 656 12.36 -2.76 18.75
CA HIS A 656 10.91 -2.99 18.85
C HIS A 656 10.37 -3.95 17.78
N ASN A 657 10.92 -3.95 16.56
CA ASN A 657 10.47 -4.86 15.49
C ASN A 657 10.75 -6.34 15.81
N PHE A 658 11.84 -6.65 16.51
CA PHE A 658 12.12 -8.01 16.99
C PHE A 658 11.14 -8.40 18.10
N HIS A 659 10.88 -7.51 19.04
CA HIS A 659 9.85 -7.72 20.08
C HIS A 659 8.46 -7.98 19.48
N LEU A 660 8.12 -7.35 18.35
CA LEU A 660 6.83 -7.55 17.68
C LEU A 660 6.64 -8.96 17.09
N LEU A 661 7.70 -9.73 16.87
CA LEU A 661 7.61 -11.11 16.36
C LEU A 661 6.79 -12.00 17.30
N ARG A 662 6.97 -11.87 18.62
CA ARG A 662 6.28 -12.65 19.66
C ARG A 662 4.76 -12.40 19.72
N HIS A 663 4.26 -11.40 18.97
CA HIS A 663 2.83 -11.08 18.86
C HIS A 663 2.21 -11.53 17.53
N LEU A 664 2.98 -12.07 16.58
CA LEU A 664 2.47 -12.41 15.24
C LEU A 664 1.49 -13.59 15.28
N THR A 665 1.81 -14.66 16.00
CA THR A 665 0.94 -15.84 16.18
C THR A 665 -0.39 -15.47 16.85
N TYR A 666 -0.35 -14.54 17.82
CA TYR A 666 -1.54 -13.96 18.44
C TYR A 666 -2.48 -13.31 17.41
N PHE A 667 -1.96 -12.49 16.49
CA PHE A 667 -2.82 -11.89 15.45
C PHE A 667 -3.26 -12.89 14.38
N VAL A 668 -2.43 -13.86 14.01
CA VAL A 668 -2.82 -14.92 13.05
C VAL A 668 -3.99 -15.74 13.59
N LYS A 669 -3.95 -16.10 14.88
CA LYS A 669 -5.06 -16.75 15.59
C LYS A 669 -6.35 -15.92 15.60
N LEU A 670 -6.25 -14.60 15.68
CA LEU A 670 -7.41 -13.71 15.76
C LEU A 670 -8.02 -13.37 14.38
N PHE A 671 -7.21 -13.26 13.33
CA PHE A 671 -7.60 -12.63 12.06
C PHE A 671 -7.10 -13.34 10.78
N GLY A 672 -6.59 -14.56 10.85
CA GLY A 672 -6.09 -15.29 9.67
C GLY A 672 -4.62 -15.01 9.33
N PRO A 673 -4.06 -15.62 8.27
CA PRO A 673 -2.64 -15.54 7.93
C PRO A 673 -2.13 -14.10 7.76
N LEU A 674 -0.82 -13.86 7.92
CA LEU A 674 -0.22 -12.51 7.91
C LEU A 674 -0.50 -11.68 6.65
N TRP A 675 -0.76 -12.33 5.51
CA TRP A 675 -1.10 -11.65 4.26
C TRP A 675 -2.47 -10.97 4.29
N VAL A 676 -3.41 -11.43 5.12
CA VAL A 676 -4.80 -10.94 5.21
C VAL A 676 -4.87 -9.43 5.50
N TYR A 677 -4.04 -8.97 6.43
CA TYR A 677 -4.05 -7.59 6.94
C TYR A 677 -2.76 -6.84 6.62
N SER A 678 -2.07 -7.22 5.54
CA SER A 678 -0.79 -6.63 5.16
C SER A 678 -0.91 -5.28 4.43
N CYS A 679 0.05 -4.39 4.66
CA CYS A 679 0.08 -3.07 4.04
C CYS A 679 0.54 -3.03 2.57
N PHE A 680 0.97 -4.15 1.97
CA PHE A 680 1.42 -4.18 0.56
C PHE A 680 0.38 -3.59 -0.41
N GLY A 681 -0.92 -3.87 -0.21
CA GLY A 681 -1.99 -3.35 -1.05
C GLY A 681 -2.21 -1.83 -0.88
N PHE A 682 -2.16 -1.34 0.36
CA PHE A 682 -2.30 0.09 0.65
C PHE A 682 -1.12 0.90 0.09
N GLU A 683 0.10 0.37 0.18
CA GLU A 683 1.28 1.06 -0.35
C GLU A 683 1.35 1.07 -1.88
N ALA A 684 0.87 0.02 -2.54
CA ALA A 684 0.67 0.04 -4.00
C ALA A 684 -0.33 1.14 -4.41
N LEU A 685 -1.44 1.29 -3.65
CA LEU A 685 -2.42 2.34 -3.94
C LEU A 685 -1.89 3.74 -3.58
N ASN A 686 -1.11 3.91 -2.51
CA ASN A 686 -0.38 5.16 -2.21
C ASN A 686 0.50 5.56 -3.40
N GLY A 687 1.27 4.62 -3.95
CA GLY A 687 2.07 4.82 -5.16
C GLY A 687 1.23 5.37 -6.32
N PHE A 688 0.13 4.69 -6.65
CA PHE A 688 -0.82 5.16 -7.68
C PHE A 688 -1.43 6.53 -7.37
N LEU A 689 -1.81 6.82 -6.12
CA LEU A 689 -2.32 8.14 -5.74
C LEU A 689 -1.27 9.22 -6.01
N THR A 690 0.02 8.96 -5.78
CA THR A 690 1.07 9.93 -6.08
C THR A 690 1.31 10.18 -7.56
N THR A 691 1.07 9.21 -8.45
CA THR A 691 1.20 9.45 -9.90
C THR A 691 0.13 10.42 -10.45
N MET A 692 -1.00 10.56 -9.75
CA MET A 692 -2.05 11.53 -10.10
C MET A 692 -1.77 12.96 -9.61
N ILE A 693 -0.67 13.18 -8.88
CA ILE A 693 -0.30 14.49 -8.33
C ILE A 693 0.71 15.15 -9.28
N HIS A 694 0.24 16.07 -10.12
CA HIS A 694 1.05 16.77 -11.12
C HIS A 694 1.50 18.18 -10.70
N GLY A 695 1.04 18.69 -9.55
CA GLY A 695 1.38 20.03 -9.07
C GLY A 695 1.10 20.27 -7.58
N THR A 696 1.79 21.22 -6.97
CA THR A 696 1.79 21.44 -5.51
C THR A 696 0.51 22.10 -4.97
N GLN A 697 -0.33 22.66 -5.83
CA GLN A 697 -1.57 23.33 -5.45
C GLN A 697 -2.78 22.39 -5.57
N HIS A 698 -3.73 22.51 -4.63
CA HIS A 698 -5.00 21.77 -4.66
C HIS A 698 -4.88 20.24 -4.83
N ILE A 699 -3.84 19.62 -4.26
CA ILE A 699 -3.53 18.19 -4.37
C ILE A 699 -4.76 17.29 -4.15
N SER A 700 -5.54 17.57 -3.11
CA SER A 700 -6.77 16.82 -2.81
C SER A 700 -7.76 16.83 -3.98
N ASN A 701 -7.93 17.98 -4.65
CA ASN A 701 -8.77 18.11 -5.84
C ASN A 701 -8.17 17.48 -7.10
N GLN A 702 -6.85 17.21 -7.16
CA GLN A 702 -6.27 16.48 -8.30
C GLN A 702 -6.63 14.99 -8.21
N VAL A 703 -6.55 14.44 -7.00
CA VAL A 703 -6.85 13.03 -6.70
C VAL A 703 -8.35 12.72 -6.75
N THR A 704 -9.23 13.64 -6.34
CA THR A 704 -10.69 13.41 -6.29
C THR A 704 -11.48 14.05 -7.45
N LYS A 705 -10.87 14.20 -8.64
CA LYS A 705 -11.53 14.72 -9.86
C LYS A 705 -11.33 13.80 -11.08
N ILE A 706 -11.24 12.51 -10.80
CA ILE A 706 -11.29 11.37 -11.71
C ILE A 706 -12.41 10.48 -11.17
#